data_AF-A0A9D4ZFK9-F1
#
_entry.id   AF-A0A9D4ZFK9-F1
#
_cell.length_a   1.000
_cell.length_b   1.000
_cell.length_c   1.000
_cell.angle_alpha   90.00
_cell.angle_beta   90.00
_cell.angle_gamma   90.00
#
_symmetry.space_group_name_H-M   'P 1'
#
loop_
_entity.id
_entity.type
_entity.pdbx_description
1 polymer ?
#
loop_
_entity_poly.entity_id
_entity_poly.type
_entity_poly.pdbx_seq_one_letter_code
_entity_poly.pdbx_strand_id
1 'polypeptide(L)'
;MLQLELQKDLTVAESEGREEDIHELKKLCALLCSPEVTDGRRAFISEPSSPRGVHVWEVPRPFFCPITKEIMREPVMLEQGHTYEKSAILEWFQRGYRTCPDTGNELTSLELIPNVTLQEAMDQYFSNMHKQQLLHSLQELKEESTPAGIEASINVIKSLLRKDSGYVRLLVPLGGLGPLISVLKLSSSPIREWIFRILYKIAVLGDSYKLSIVEEDAIPTFIRILSKNPGDNGGPLQLLWELSKFKAAASAILSERGAVLIIASACNLCQNDQKVLAEKLLDNLCLFDKSIIVEAAKSSVFGPLISGLSSGDEELKLKLAISISDSLELDEHNSSVLVKAGVIPPLLHLLQHGIFESKQAAGKALHQLSATDANIPFFANEGAIPILVKLLGASIPQLKVDALAILSNLATDIRVAAEIDEEGTVTHHLGLLLGDPLMQEYSIKTLQCMAKDSKTVRKSLLNLVPIIYRLLKEEGLSSSCRGSILGLLCFLAEDRETRNALLTSADMIKFLLDLMGKSATAEDKEVVLNLLAGLSKIEGMKSIMVSESQLLGLCLGYLKLHINHKMQEAAAVILSQLCDPALTQPSTLVTLARQGLISNLVEIFSSTSSTERAKYYAITTLGHFSACTPRLTERQSLLKQLLAWLGMKKFKICNVHSGKCSIKGTLCIVEAGAVPLLIHLIKEGGSQSAEQSVDVLKTLVDHKESQSRGVDFLVKNEIIPSLVSIVGKSSLLTERAASMMEIIFRIKRYREERYSKAATISLARILGTGSADARRAASIALMHLKKVPRGTSYDPFTSTTTT
;
A
#
# COMPACT_ATOMS: atom_id res chain seq x y z
N MET A 1 15.80 -77.37 9.67
CA MET A 1 17.27 -77.52 9.55
C MET A 1 17.91 -77.30 10.92
N LEU A 2 17.88 -76.10 11.49
CA LEU A 2 18.39 -75.80 12.84
C LEU A 2 17.84 -76.73 13.96
N GLN A 3 16.52 -76.99 13.95
CA GLN A 3 15.87 -77.90 14.89
C GLN A 3 16.39 -79.35 14.80
N LEU A 4 16.75 -79.80 13.59
CA LEU A 4 17.28 -81.14 13.33
C LEU A 4 18.75 -81.25 13.73
N GLU A 5 19.53 -80.17 13.62
CA GLU A 5 20.92 -80.10 14.11
C GLU A 5 20.99 -80.03 15.63
N LEU A 6 20.17 -79.18 16.26
CA LEU A 6 20.08 -79.11 17.72
C LEU A 6 19.55 -80.41 18.35
N GLN A 7 18.64 -81.12 17.68
CA GLN A 7 18.23 -82.46 18.11
C GLN A 7 19.36 -83.48 17.97
N LYS A 8 20.20 -83.39 16.93
CA LYS A 8 21.39 -84.24 16.81
C LYS A 8 22.40 -83.94 17.91
N ASP A 9 22.70 -82.67 18.16
CA ASP A 9 23.63 -82.27 19.21
C ASP A 9 23.12 -82.63 20.61
N LEU A 10 21.80 -82.54 20.83
CA LEU A 10 21.17 -83.04 22.06
C LEU A 10 21.34 -84.55 22.21
N THR A 11 21.13 -85.34 21.15
CA THR A 11 21.33 -86.79 21.21
C THR A 11 22.80 -87.17 21.45
N VAL A 12 23.75 -86.40 20.93
CA VAL A 12 25.19 -86.59 21.18
C VAL A 12 25.53 -86.26 22.64
N ALA A 13 25.06 -85.12 23.16
CA ALA A 13 25.27 -84.74 24.55
C ALA A 13 24.64 -85.74 25.55
N GLU A 14 23.46 -86.29 25.22
CA GLU A 14 22.81 -87.37 25.98
C GLU A 14 23.63 -88.66 25.98
N SER A 15 24.28 -89.00 24.87
CA SER A 15 25.13 -90.20 24.77
C SER A 15 26.47 -90.09 25.52
N GLU A 16 26.97 -88.87 25.72
CA GLU A 16 28.24 -88.59 26.39
C GLU A 16 28.08 -88.22 27.88
N GLY A 17 26.86 -88.18 28.40
CA GLY A 17 26.59 -87.92 29.83
C GLY A 17 26.89 -86.48 30.27
N ARG A 18 26.87 -85.51 29.37
CA ARG A 18 27.15 -84.09 29.66
C ARG A 18 25.89 -83.40 30.19
N GLU A 19 25.57 -83.61 31.47
CA GLU A 19 24.28 -83.17 32.08
C GLU A 19 23.99 -81.66 31.91
N GLU A 20 25.02 -80.80 31.94
CA GLU A 20 24.88 -79.36 31.75
C GLU A 20 24.51 -79.01 30.29
N ASP A 21 25.16 -79.65 29.31
CA ASP A 21 24.88 -79.47 27.88
C ASP A 21 23.50 -80.02 27.52
N ILE A 22 23.08 -81.15 28.12
CA ILE A 22 21.75 -81.72 27.94
C ILE A 22 20.68 -80.74 28.42
N HIS A 23 20.90 -80.07 29.56
CA HIS A 23 19.96 -79.09 30.11
C HIS A 23 19.88 -77.82 29.23
N GLU A 24 21.01 -77.32 28.75
CA GLU A 24 21.12 -76.16 27.85
C GLU A 24 20.51 -76.43 26.46
N LEU A 25 20.85 -77.57 25.84
CA LEU A 25 20.32 -77.99 24.54
C LEU A 25 18.82 -78.31 24.62
N LYS A 26 18.32 -78.83 25.75
CA LYS A 26 16.87 -78.96 26.00
C LYS A 26 16.17 -77.61 26.09
N LYS A 27 16.77 -76.60 26.74
CA LYS A 27 16.24 -75.23 26.77
C LYS A 27 16.22 -74.59 25.37
N LEU A 28 17.29 -74.74 24.60
CA LEU A 28 17.37 -74.24 23.22
C LEU A 28 16.36 -74.93 22.30
N CYS A 29 16.23 -76.25 22.40
CA CYS A 29 15.19 -77.00 21.68
C CYS A 29 13.78 -76.54 22.08
N ALA A 30 13.50 -76.32 23.36
CA ALA A 30 12.20 -75.84 23.84
C ALA A 30 11.87 -74.42 23.36
N LEU A 31 12.86 -73.52 23.32
CA LEU A 31 12.73 -72.16 22.78
C LEU A 31 12.42 -72.16 21.27
N LEU A 32 12.94 -73.13 20.52
CA LEU A 32 12.73 -73.28 19.09
C LEU A 32 11.47 -74.09 18.73
N CYS A 33 10.95 -74.93 19.63
CA CYS A 33 9.82 -75.83 19.40
C CYS A 33 8.47 -75.32 19.93
N SER A 34 8.35 -74.12 20.51
CA SER A 34 7.05 -73.61 20.97
C SER A 34 6.06 -73.47 19.79
N PRO A 35 4.92 -74.18 19.78
CA PRO A 35 3.91 -74.08 18.73
C PRO A 35 3.02 -72.83 18.85
N GLU A 36 3.24 -71.96 19.83
CA GLU A 36 2.33 -70.85 20.17
C GLU A 36 2.53 -69.61 19.27
N VAL A 37 3.22 -69.78 18.14
CA VAL A 37 3.54 -68.74 17.16
C VAL A 37 2.42 -68.49 16.14
N THR A 38 1.28 -69.20 16.19
CA THR A 38 0.17 -68.99 15.22
C THR A 38 -1.21 -68.71 15.79
N ASP A 39 -1.45 -68.73 17.11
CA ASP A 39 -2.75 -68.30 17.63
C ASP A 39 -2.62 -67.43 18.87
N GLY A 40 -2.99 -66.15 18.71
CA GLY A 40 -3.00 -65.17 19.77
C GLY A 40 -4.13 -65.47 20.74
N ARG A 41 -3.99 -66.48 21.60
CA ARG A 41 -4.73 -66.63 22.86
C ARG A 41 -4.16 -67.75 23.73
N ARG A 42 -3.60 -67.31 24.86
CA ARG A 42 -3.26 -68.03 26.10
C ARG A 42 -2.06 -68.98 26.07
N ALA A 43 -1.04 -68.58 26.82
CA ALA A 43 -0.19 -69.51 27.55
C ALA A 43 0.17 -68.92 28.93
N PHE A 44 -0.06 -69.75 29.96
CA PHE A 44 0.41 -69.72 31.35
C PHE A 44 0.17 -68.47 32.23
N ILE A 45 -0.97 -68.51 32.94
CA ILE A 45 -1.02 -68.05 34.33
C ILE A 45 -0.26 -69.09 35.16
N SER A 46 0.94 -68.76 35.59
CA SER A 46 1.54 -69.27 36.83
C SER A 46 1.80 -68.07 37.75
N GLU A 47 1.58 -68.29 39.03
CA GLU A 47 1.30 -67.30 40.08
C GLU A 47 2.26 -66.09 40.23
N PRO A 48 1.74 -64.98 40.79
CA PRO A 48 2.38 -63.68 40.77
C PRO A 48 3.38 -63.53 41.92
N SER A 49 4.63 -63.22 41.62
CA SER A 49 5.54 -62.64 42.62
C SER A 49 6.64 -61.79 41.98
N SER A 50 6.25 -60.63 41.44
CA SER A 50 7.07 -59.40 41.51
C SER A 50 6.20 -58.17 41.20
N PRO A 51 6.13 -57.17 42.10
CA PRO A 51 5.51 -55.90 41.80
C PRO A 51 6.48 -55.09 40.93
N ARG A 52 6.08 -54.81 39.69
CA ARG A 52 6.85 -54.21 38.57
C ARG A 52 7.62 -55.26 37.75
N GLY A 53 6.90 -55.92 36.85
CA GLY A 53 7.38 -56.99 35.98
C GLY A 53 8.43 -56.52 34.97
N VAL A 54 9.68 -56.38 35.41
CA VAL A 54 10.83 -56.41 34.50
C VAL A 54 11.08 -57.86 34.16
N HIS A 55 10.69 -58.28 32.95
CA HIS A 55 11.13 -59.56 32.40
C HIS A 55 12.66 -59.48 32.26
N VAL A 56 13.40 -60.19 33.10
CA VAL A 56 14.87 -60.28 32.99
C VAL A 56 15.16 -61.25 31.86
N TRP A 57 15.65 -60.72 30.74
CA TRP A 57 16.08 -61.51 29.60
C TRP A 57 17.45 -62.10 29.90
N GLU A 58 17.49 -63.36 30.34
CA GLU A 58 18.75 -64.07 30.53
C GLU A 58 19.30 -64.50 29.16
N VAL A 59 20.43 -63.90 28.77
CA VAL A 59 21.15 -64.25 27.55
C VAL A 59 21.69 -65.68 27.69
N PRO A 60 21.41 -66.59 26.74
CA PRO A 60 21.90 -67.97 26.78
C PRO A 60 23.43 -68.04 26.94
N ARG A 61 23.91 -68.94 27.81
CA ARG A 61 25.35 -69.15 28.03
C ARG A 61 26.16 -69.41 26.75
N PRO A 62 25.64 -70.14 25.73
CA PRO A 62 26.37 -70.41 24.49
C PRO A 62 26.70 -69.16 23.67
N PHE A 63 26.12 -68.00 23.99
CA PHE A 63 26.40 -66.74 23.30
C PHE A 63 27.62 -66.02 23.85
N PHE A 64 28.14 -66.44 25.02
CA PHE A 64 29.30 -65.83 25.65
C PHE A 64 30.59 -66.50 25.17
N CYS A 65 31.58 -65.70 24.82
CA CYS A 65 32.90 -66.20 24.48
C CYS A 65 33.57 -66.78 25.73
N PRO A 66 34.11 -68.00 25.69
CA PRO A 66 34.80 -68.58 26.84
C PRO A 66 36.07 -67.82 27.26
N ILE A 67 36.73 -67.09 26.35
CA ILE A 67 37.92 -66.26 26.64
C ILE A 67 37.52 -64.94 27.28
N THR A 68 36.71 -64.12 26.60
CA THR A 68 36.40 -62.75 27.04
C THR A 68 35.32 -62.71 28.11
N LYS A 69 34.52 -63.78 28.23
CA LYS A 69 33.28 -63.82 29.04
C LYS A 69 32.25 -62.75 28.64
N GLU A 70 32.39 -62.19 27.44
CA GLU A 70 31.44 -61.25 26.84
C GLU A 70 30.63 -61.92 25.73
N ILE A 71 29.49 -61.34 25.35
CA ILE A 71 28.66 -61.82 24.23
C ILE A 71 29.48 -61.73 22.93
N MET A 72 29.55 -62.84 22.20
CA MET A 72 30.26 -62.92 20.93
C MET A 72 29.62 -61.99 19.89
N ARG A 73 30.44 -61.29 19.11
CA ARG A 73 29.99 -60.48 17.97
C ARG A 73 30.29 -61.19 16.65
N GLU A 74 31.42 -61.86 16.58
CA GLU A 74 31.86 -62.63 15.42
C GLU A 74 32.25 -64.05 15.88
N PRO A 75 31.27 -64.95 16.10
CA PRO A 75 31.53 -66.29 16.62
C PRO A 75 32.26 -67.14 15.57
N VAL A 76 33.43 -67.66 15.91
CA VAL A 76 34.24 -68.55 15.07
C VAL A 76 34.56 -69.85 15.82
N MET A 77 34.52 -70.97 15.11
CA MET A 77 34.82 -72.30 15.62
C MET A 77 36.24 -72.73 15.29
N LEU A 78 36.84 -73.47 16.23
CA LEU A 78 38.00 -74.32 15.97
C LEU A 78 37.55 -75.65 15.34
N GLU A 79 38.48 -76.40 14.74
CA GLU A 79 38.21 -77.76 14.21
C GLU A 79 37.57 -78.70 15.25
N GLN A 80 37.84 -78.45 16.53
CA GLN A 80 37.32 -79.22 17.66
C GLN A 80 35.87 -78.83 18.06
N GLY A 81 35.22 -77.91 17.35
CA GLY A 81 33.81 -77.52 17.56
C GLY A 81 33.55 -76.42 18.60
N HIS A 82 34.56 -75.98 19.36
CA HIS A 82 34.42 -74.89 20.34
C HIS A 82 34.37 -73.52 19.65
N THR A 83 33.45 -72.66 20.08
CA THR A 83 33.22 -71.33 19.48
C THR A 83 33.76 -70.21 20.36
N TYR A 84 34.44 -69.24 19.73
CA TYR A 84 35.04 -68.09 20.38
C TYR A 84 34.73 -66.80 19.62
N GLU A 85 34.87 -65.67 20.29
CA GLU A 85 34.94 -64.37 19.62
C GLU A 85 36.22 -64.32 18.78
N LYS A 86 36.10 -64.00 17.49
CA LYS A 86 37.20 -64.01 16.52
C LYS A 86 38.40 -63.19 16.97
N SER A 87 38.16 -61.99 17.47
CA SER A 87 39.24 -61.12 17.95
C SER A 87 40.02 -61.74 19.12
N ALA A 88 39.32 -62.40 20.04
CA ALA A 88 39.91 -63.01 21.23
C ALA A 88 40.74 -64.27 20.91
N ILE A 89 40.25 -65.13 20.03
CA ILE A 89 40.97 -66.35 19.64
C ILE A 89 42.17 -66.05 18.74
N LEU A 90 42.09 -65.03 17.88
CA LEU A 90 43.24 -64.55 17.12
C LEU A 90 44.32 -63.98 18.03
N GLU A 91 43.94 -63.21 19.06
CA GLU A 91 44.90 -62.71 20.05
C GLU A 91 45.56 -63.85 20.84
N TRP A 92 44.79 -64.89 21.19
CA TRP A 92 45.33 -66.10 21.82
C TRP A 92 46.43 -66.75 20.98
N PHE A 93 46.19 -66.89 19.67
CA PHE A 93 47.18 -67.43 18.73
C PHE A 93 48.38 -66.50 18.53
N GLN A 94 48.16 -65.18 18.48
CA GLN A 94 49.23 -64.18 18.36
C GLN A 94 50.18 -64.17 19.56
N ARG A 95 49.67 -64.48 20.76
CA ARG A 95 50.47 -64.65 21.98
C ARG A 95 51.29 -65.94 22.00
N GLY A 96 51.23 -66.76 20.94
CA GLY A 96 52.02 -67.98 20.76
C GLY A 96 51.35 -69.25 21.28
N TYR A 97 50.13 -69.16 21.83
CA TYR A 97 49.40 -70.33 22.30
C TYR A 97 48.83 -71.12 21.11
N ARG A 98 49.15 -72.41 21.03
CA ARG A 98 48.62 -73.34 20.00
C ARG A 98 47.68 -74.38 20.59
N THR A 99 47.09 -74.07 21.75
CA THR A 99 46.17 -74.95 22.47
C THR A 99 44.75 -74.38 22.44
N CYS A 100 43.76 -75.26 22.51
CA CYS A 100 42.37 -74.88 22.71
C CYS A 100 42.22 -74.18 24.09
N PRO A 101 41.68 -72.96 24.17
CA PRO A 101 41.55 -72.22 25.42
C PRO A 101 40.74 -72.94 26.51
N ASP A 102 39.74 -73.74 26.13
CA ASP A 102 38.87 -74.42 27.09
C ASP A 102 39.38 -75.81 27.51
N THR A 103 39.97 -76.57 26.58
CA THR A 103 40.39 -77.96 26.84
C THR A 103 41.88 -78.10 27.14
N GLY A 104 42.69 -77.09 26.81
CA GLY A 104 44.15 -77.13 26.95
C GLY A 104 44.88 -78.02 25.93
N ASN A 105 44.15 -78.69 25.03
CA ASN A 105 44.72 -79.62 24.06
C ASN A 105 45.41 -78.88 22.89
N GLU A 106 46.51 -79.42 22.35
CA GLU A 106 47.17 -78.86 21.15
C GLU A 106 46.27 -78.92 19.92
N LEU A 107 46.28 -77.84 19.12
CA LEU A 107 45.49 -77.68 17.90
C LEU A 107 46.30 -78.15 16.68
N THR A 108 45.68 -79.00 15.86
CA THR A 108 46.22 -79.47 14.57
C THR A 108 46.23 -78.39 13.50
N SER A 109 45.24 -77.48 13.53
CA SER A 109 45.12 -76.34 12.64
C SER A 109 44.74 -75.08 13.43
N LEU A 110 45.14 -73.91 12.93
CA LEU A 110 44.72 -72.60 13.43
C LEU A 110 43.69 -71.93 12.51
N GLU A 111 43.14 -72.68 11.55
CA GLU A 111 42.06 -72.19 10.70
C GLU A 111 40.79 -71.96 11.52
N LEU A 112 40.15 -70.81 11.31
CA LEU A 112 38.92 -70.40 11.99
C LEU A 112 37.74 -70.57 11.04
N ILE A 113 36.73 -71.32 11.47
CA ILE A 113 35.51 -71.56 10.71
C ILE A 113 34.40 -70.64 11.26
N PRO A 114 33.82 -69.70 10.48
CA PRO A 114 32.72 -68.88 10.96
C PRO A 114 31.53 -69.73 11.44
N ASN A 115 31.02 -69.48 12.65
CA ASN A 115 29.84 -70.15 13.18
C ASN A 115 28.57 -69.37 12.81
N VAL A 116 28.19 -69.48 11.53
CA VAL A 116 27.03 -68.79 10.97
C VAL A 116 25.75 -69.21 11.69
N THR A 117 25.60 -70.49 12.06
CA THR A 117 24.43 -71.02 12.77
C THR A 117 24.23 -70.36 14.13
N LEU A 118 25.30 -70.22 14.92
CA LEU A 118 25.23 -69.53 16.22
C LEU A 118 24.95 -68.04 16.01
N GLN A 119 25.58 -67.42 15.01
CA GLN A 119 25.34 -66.02 14.67
C GLN A 119 23.87 -65.76 14.32
N GLU A 120 23.25 -66.59 13.47
CA GLU A 120 21.82 -66.51 13.13
C GLU A 120 20.91 -66.70 14.36
N ALA A 121 21.24 -67.64 15.25
CA ALA A 121 20.48 -67.88 16.48
C ALA A 121 20.58 -66.68 17.45
N MET A 122 21.76 -66.07 17.57
CA MET A 122 21.98 -64.86 18.35
C MET A 122 21.18 -63.69 17.78
N ASP A 123 21.24 -63.47 16.47
CA ASP A 123 20.50 -62.42 15.77
C ASP A 123 19.00 -62.57 15.96
N GLN A 124 18.47 -63.78 15.82
CA GLN A 124 17.05 -64.08 16.03
C GLN A 124 16.63 -63.84 17.50
N TYR A 125 17.45 -64.27 18.46
CA TYR A 125 17.18 -64.06 19.89
C TYR A 125 17.11 -62.58 20.24
N PHE A 126 18.14 -61.79 19.87
CA PHE A 126 18.17 -60.36 20.16
C PHE A 126 17.07 -59.60 19.42
N SER A 127 16.73 -60.01 18.19
CA SER A 127 15.60 -59.44 17.45
C SER A 127 14.26 -59.67 18.16
N ASN A 128 14.01 -60.89 18.64
CA ASN A 128 12.80 -61.21 19.41
C ASN A 128 12.74 -60.47 20.75
N MET A 129 13.87 -60.39 21.46
CA MET A 129 14.00 -59.63 22.71
C MET A 129 13.66 -58.15 22.47
N HIS A 130 14.25 -57.52 21.46
CA HIS A 130 13.97 -56.12 21.12
C HIS A 130 12.51 -55.92 20.69
N LYS A 131 11.91 -56.85 19.95
CA LYS A 131 10.48 -56.80 19.56
C LYS A 131 9.57 -56.85 20.78
N GLN A 132 9.87 -57.69 21.76
CA GLN A 132 9.13 -57.78 23.03
C GLN A 132 9.30 -56.52 23.88
N GLN A 133 10.52 -55.99 23.99
CA GLN A 133 10.78 -54.71 24.67
C GLN A 133 9.99 -53.57 24.02
N LEU A 134 9.97 -53.53 22.68
CA LEU A 134 9.19 -52.55 21.94
C LEU A 134 7.69 -52.68 22.21
N LEU A 135 7.14 -53.89 22.19
CA LEU A 135 5.74 -54.16 22.49
C LEU A 135 5.38 -53.71 23.91
N HIS A 136 6.22 -54.05 24.90
CA HIS A 136 5.99 -53.69 26.29
C HIS A 136 5.99 -52.16 26.47
N SER A 137 6.97 -51.44 25.92
CA SER A 137 7.01 -49.99 26.00
C SER A 137 5.83 -49.30 25.28
N LEU A 138 5.30 -49.90 24.21
CA LEU A 138 4.08 -49.39 23.55
C LEU A 138 2.81 -49.61 24.38
N GLN A 139 2.73 -50.74 25.10
CA GLN A 139 1.64 -51.01 26.05
C GLN A 139 1.70 -50.04 27.25
N GLU A 140 2.88 -49.81 27.81
CA GLU A 140 3.07 -48.81 28.86
C GLU A 140 2.63 -47.43 28.39
N LEU A 141 3.00 -46.99 27.18
CA LEU A 141 2.54 -45.71 26.63
C LEU A 141 1.02 -45.61 26.47
N LYS A 142 0.32 -46.73 26.33
CA LYS A 142 -1.13 -46.77 26.21
C LYS A 142 -1.82 -46.56 27.57
N GLU A 143 -1.23 -47.09 28.63
CA GLU A 143 -1.82 -47.12 29.98
C GLU A 143 -1.32 -45.97 30.87
N GLU A 144 -0.09 -45.49 30.63
CA GLU A 144 0.62 -44.53 31.45
C GLU A 144 0.19 -43.08 31.15
N SER A 145 -0.05 -42.30 32.20
CA SER A 145 -0.49 -40.91 32.10
C SER A 145 0.45 -39.93 32.79
N THR A 146 1.50 -40.42 33.47
CA THR A 146 2.51 -39.56 34.08
C THR A 146 3.58 -39.13 33.06
N PRO A 147 4.01 -37.85 33.05
CA PRO A 147 5.05 -37.37 32.13
C PRO A 147 6.37 -38.15 32.23
N ALA A 148 6.75 -38.57 33.45
CA ALA A 148 7.98 -39.32 33.68
C ALA A 148 7.92 -40.75 33.12
N GLY A 149 6.77 -41.43 33.25
CA GLY A 149 6.56 -42.76 32.67
C GLY A 149 6.55 -42.72 31.14
N ILE A 150 5.85 -41.73 30.56
CA ILE A 150 5.84 -41.49 29.11
C ILE A 150 7.26 -41.26 28.57
N GLU A 151 8.06 -40.44 29.25
CA GLU A 151 9.44 -40.16 28.83
C GLU A 151 10.34 -41.40 28.93
N ALA A 152 10.18 -42.21 29.98
CA ALA A 152 10.91 -43.47 30.14
C ALA A 152 10.63 -44.45 28.99
N SER A 153 9.36 -44.73 28.70
CA SER A 153 8.98 -45.66 27.63
C SER A 153 9.39 -45.13 26.25
N ILE A 154 9.29 -43.82 26.00
CA ILE A 154 9.80 -43.20 24.76
C ILE A 154 11.31 -43.33 24.64
N ASN A 155 12.07 -43.20 25.72
CA ASN A 155 13.52 -43.34 25.69
C ASN A 155 13.95 -44.78 25.37
N VAL A 156 13.21 -45.78 25.84
CA VAL A 156 13.42 -47.19 25.44
C VAL A 156 13.18 -47.33 23.93
N ILE A 157 12.04 -46.85 23.42
CA ILE A 157 11.73 -46.91 21.97
C ILE A 157 12.80 -46.18 21.15
N LYS A 158 13.22 -44.97 21.58
CA LYS A 158 14.32 -44.22 20.95
C LYS A 158 15.61 -45.03 20.88
N SER A 159 15.96 -45.74 21.95
CA SER A 159 17.18 -46.54 22.00
C SER A 159 17.14 -47.71 21.00
N LEU A 160 15.99 -48.38 20.89
CA LEU A 160 15.79 -49.49 19.96
C LEU A 160 15.83 -49.01 18.50
N LEU A 161 15.12 -47.93 18.18
CA LEU A 161 15.11 -47.35 16.84
C LEU A 161 16.47 -46.76 16.42
N ARG A 162 17.35 -46.42 17.37
CA ARG A 162 18.75 -46.02 17.09
C ARG A 162 19.63 -47.23 16.81
N LYS A 163 19.38 -48.37 17.45
CA LYS A 163 20.12 -49.62 17.20
C LYS A 163 19.81 -50.17 15.80
N ASP A 164 18.54 -50.24 15.45
CA ASP A 164 18.10 -50.67 14.12
C ASP A 164 16.86 -49.89 13.67
N SER A 165 16.98 -49.26 12.50
CA SER A 165 15.89 -48.54 11.83
C SER A 165 14.77 -49.46 11.32
N GLY A 166 15.06 -50.75 11.12
CA GLY A 166 14.10 -51.78 10.72
C GLY A 166 12.94 -51.93 11.70
N TYR A 167 13.16 -51.66 12.99
CA TYR A 167 12.12 -51.71 14.02
C TYR A 167 11.00 -50.69 13.81
N VAL A 168 11.20 -49.63 13.02
CA VAL A 168 10.11 -48.71 12.64
C VAL A 168 8.98 -49.47 11.92
N ARG A 169 9.29 -50.49 11.12
CA ARG A 169 8.29 -51.30 10.40
C ARG A 169 7.42 -52.14 11.32
N LEU A 170 7.89 -52.43 12.53
CA LEU A 170 7.17 -53.21 13.54
C LEU A 170 6.22 -52.34 14.38
N LEU A 171 6.37 -51.01 14.38
CA LEU A 171 5.53 -50.14 15.20
C LEU A 171 4.03 -50.26 14.85
N VAL A 172 3.68 -50.35 13.56
CA VAL A 172 2.28 -50.47 13.14
C VAL A 172 1.69 -51.85 13.46
N PRO A 173 2.33 -52.99 13.08
CA PRO A 173 1.83 -54.33 13.45
C PRO A 173 1.70 -54.57 14.96
N LEU A 174 2.50 -53.89 15.78
CA LEU A 174 2.43 -53.99 17.25
C LEU A 174 1.39 -53.03 17.87
N GLY A 175 0.60 -52.31 17.06
CA GLY A 175 -0.43 -51.39 17.54
C GLY A 175 0.13 -50.10 18.15
N GLY A 176 1.30 -49.67 17.71
CA GLY A 176 2.01 -48.52 18.27
C GLY A 176 1.50 -47.14 17.82
N LEU A 177 0.69 -47.06 16.76
CA LEU A 177 0.17 -45.77 16.27
C LEU A 177 -0.73 -45.08 17.29
N GLY A 178 -1.75 -45.75 17.81
CA GLY A 178 -2.67 -45.19 18.81
C GLY A 178 -1.95 -44.60 20.03
N PRO A 179 -1.05 -45.35 20.71
CA PRO A 179 -0.25 -44.83 21.83
C PRO A 179 0.64 -43.64 21.44
N LEU A 180 1.28 -43.65 20.26
CA LEU A 180 2.09 -42.51 19.83
C LEU A 180 1.24 -41.26 19.57
N ILE A 181 0.04 -41.43 18.98
CA ILE A 181 -0.89 -40.33 18.70
C ILE A 181 -1.51 -39.76 19.98
N SER A 182 -1.84 -40.61 20.97
CA SER A 182 -2.39 -40.15 22.26
C SER A 182 -1.38 -39.27 23.00
N VAL A 183 -0.11 -39.68 22.99
CA VAL A 183 1.01 -39.00 23.64
C VAL A 183 1.29 -37.63 23.03
N LEU A 184 1.05 -37.42 21.73
CA LEU A 184 1.16 -36.10 21.10
C LEU A 184 0.33 -35.02 21.82
N LYS A 185 -0.81 -35.40 22.43
CA LYS A 185 -1.71 -34.47 23.14
C LYS A 185 -1.13 -34.00 24.49
N LEU A 186 -0.31 -34.83 25.13
CA LEU A 186 0.16 -34.66 26.51
C LEU A 186 1.63 -34.21 26.61
N SER A 187 2.37 -34.24 25.51
CA SER A 187 3.84 -34.16 25.51
C SER A 187 4.42 -32.74 25.45
N SER A 188 5.68 -32.62 25.88
CA SER A 188 6.55 -31.45 25.68
C SER A 188 7.00 -31.31 24.22
N SER A 189 7.50 -30.13 23.83
CA SER A 189 7.96 -29.84 22.45
C SER A 189 8.96 -30.88 21.90
N PRO A 190 10.04 -31.26 22.62
CA PRO A 190 11.03 -32.24 22.11
C PRO A 190 10.45 -33.63 21.84
N ILE A 191 9.48 -34.05 22.66
CA ILE A 191 8.82 -35.35 22.50
C ILE A 191 7.89 -35.31 21.30
N ARG A 192 7.09 -34.24 21.14
CA ARG A 192 6.21 -34.08 19.97
C ARG A 192 7.01 -34.12 18.67
N GLU A 193 8.11 -33.38 18.59
CA GLU A 193 8.96 -33.34 17.39
C GLU A 193 9.52 -34.72 17.07
N TRP A 194 9.98 -35.47 18.07
CA TRP A 194 10.42 -36.84 17.86
C TRP A 194 9.30 -37.75 17.36
N ILE A 195 8.09 -37.66 17.92
CA ILE A 195 6.94 -38.46 17.48
C ILE A 195 6.58 -38.14 16.03
N PHE A 196 6.51 -36.86 15.65
CA PHE A 196 6.25 -36.48 14.25
C PHE A 196 7.32 -37.02 13.30
N ARG A 197 8.60 -37.00 13.69
CA ARG A 197 9.68 -37.62 12.89
C ARG A 197 9.50 -39.12 12.72
N ILE A 198 9.04 -39.84 13.74
CA ILE A 198 8.77 -41.28 13.64
C ILE A 198 7.54 -41.55 12.78
N LEU A 199 6.44 -40.82 12.99
CA LEU A 199 5.24 -40.93 12.16
C LEU A 199 5.55 -40.62 10.68
N TYR A 200 6.40 -39.63 10.41
CA TYR A 200 6.89 -39.33 9.07
C TYR A 200 7.67 -40.51 8.48
N LYS A 201 8.61 -41.10 9.25
CA LYS A 201 9.34 -42.31 8.81
C LYS A 201 8.39 -43.46 8.50
N ILE A 202 7.33 -43.66 9.30
CA ILE A 202 6.30 -44.67 9.05
C ILE A 202 5.56 -44.36 7.74
N ALA A 203 5.13 -43.12 7.53
CA ALA A 203 4.42 -42.71 6.32
C ALA A 203 5.26 -42.92 5.04
N VAL A 204 6.58 -42.70 5.10
CA VAL A 204 7.49 -42.92 3.97
C VAL A 204 7.65 -44.42 3.60
N LEU A 205 7.32 -45.35 4.50
CA LEU A 205 7.44 -46.80 4.21
C LEU A 205 6.49 -47.28 3.11
N GLY A 206 5.37 -46.58 2.88
CA GLY A 206 4.44 -46.91 1.80
C GLY A 206 2.98 -46.58 2.13
N ASP A 207 2.12 -46.71 1.13
CA ASP A 207 0.71 -46.29 1.22
C ASP A 207 -0.10 -47.10 2.23
N SER A 208 0.23 -48.37 2.49
CA SER A 208 -0.41 -49.18 3.54
C SER A 208 -0.21 -48.55 4.93
N TYR A 209 0.98 -48.04 5.21
CA TYR A 209 1.28 -47.36 6.47
C TYR A 209 0.62 -45.99 6.57
N LYS A 210 0.51 -45.26 5.45
CA LYS A 210 -0.26 -44.01 5.38
C LYS A 210 -1.73 -44.25 5.69
N LEU A 211 -2.31 -45.32 5.14
CA LEU A 211 -3.68 -45.73 5.43
C LEU A 211 -3.86 -46.05 6.92
N SER A 212 -2.97 -46.82 7.54
CA SER A 212 -3.03 -47.10 8.97
C SER A 212 -2.98 -45.85 9.85
N ILE A 213 -2.23 -44.81 9.45
CA ILE A 213 -2.22 -43.51 10.17
C ILE A 213 -3.57 -42.81 10.07
N VAL A 214 -4.23 -42.88 8.90
CA VAL A 214 -5.56 -42.28 8.69
C VAL A 214 -6.65 -43.04 9.46
N GLU A 215 -6.58 -44.37 9.49
CA GLU A 215 -7.54 -45.23 10.21
C GLU A 215 -7.53 -45.00 11.73
N GLU A 216 -6.42 -44.50 12.28
CA GLU A 216 -6.26 -44.14 13.71
C GLU A 216 -6.79 -42.73 14.05
N ASP A 217 -7.52 -42.08 13.14
CA ASP A 217 -8.10 -40.73 13.33
C ASP A 217 -7.08 -39.68 13.79
N ALA A 218 -5.88 -39.75 13.19
CA ALA A 218 -4.74 -38.94 13.61
C ALA A 218 -4.79 -37.49 13.10
N ILE A 219 -5.45 -37.26 11.95
CA ILE A 219 -5.48 -35.98 11.23
C ILE A 219 -6.02 -34.82 12.09
N PRO A 220 -7.15 -34.93 12.81
CA PRO A 220 -7.62 -33.87 13.72
C PRO A 220 -6.56 -33.45 14.74
N THR A 221 -5.79 -34.41 15.25
CA THR A 221 -4.73 -34.14 16.23
C THR A 221 -3.59 -33.37 15.60
N PHE A 222 -3.19 -33.72 14.36
CA PHE A 222 -2.12 -33.02 13.64
C PHE A 222 -2.51 -31.58 13.31
N ILE A 223 -3.72 -31.36 12.79
CA ILE A 223 -4.26 -30.03 12.46
C ILE A 223 -4.38 -29.15 13.71
N ARG A 224 -4.86 -29.71 14.83
CA ARG A 224 -4.94 -28.98 16.10
C ARG A 224 -3.59 -28.63 16.71
N ILE A 225 -2.55 -29.44 16.48
CA ILE A 225 -1.20 -29.11 16.94
C ILE A 225 -0.61 -28.01 16.06
N LEU A 226 -0.81 -28.09 14.74
CA LEU A 226 -0.40 -27.08 13.78
C LEU A 226 -1.01 -25.71 14.10
N SER A 227 -2.31 -25.66 14.44
CA SER A 227 -2.99 -24.40 14.73
C SER A 227 -2.48 -23.67 15.98
N LYS A 228 -1.93 -24.40 16.97
CA LYS A 228 -1.41 -23.80 18.20
C LYS A 228 -0.04 -23.15 17.99
N ASN A 229 0.83 -23.79 17.20
CA ASN A 229 2.22 -23.38 17.02
C ASN A 229 2.66 -23.56 15.55
N PRO A 230 2.19 -22.71 14.62
CA PRO A 230 2.51 -22.87 13.20
C PRO A 230 4.00 -22.68 12.89
N GLY A 231 4.70 -21.75 13.56
CA GLY A 231 6.11 -21.43 13.28
C GLY A 231 7.19 -22.24 14.02
N ASP A 232 6.84 -22.95 15.10
CA ASP A 232 7.82 -23.65 15.94
C ASP A 232 7.94 -25.16 15.63
N ASN A 233 6.99 -25.74 14.89
CA ASN A 233 6.92 -27.19 14.67
C ASN A 233 6.77 -27.52 13.18
N GLY A 234 7.87 -27.78 12.49
CA GLY A 234 7.87 -28.26 11.09
C GLY A 234 7.36 -29.70 10.94
N GLY A 235 7.43 -30.51 12.01
CA GLY A 235 7.02 -31.92 12.03
C GLY A 235 5.59 -32.20 11.53
N PRO A 236 4.54 -31.53 12.07
CA PRO A 236 3.18 -31.65 11.56
C PRO A 236 3.03 -31.36 10.07
N LEU A 237 3.61 -30.25 9.56
CA LEU A 237 3.55 -29.89 8.15
C LEU A 237 4.24 -30.94 7.27
N GLN A 238 5.40 -31.45 7.71
CA GLN A 238 6.15 -32.46 6.99
C GLN A 238 5.41 -33.80 6.89
N LEU A 239 4.76 -34.21 7.98
CA LEU A 239 3.93 -35.41 7.98
C LEU A 239 2.69 -35.23 7.10
N LEU A 240 1.97 -34.11 7.24
CA LEU A 240 0.78 -33.82 6.43
C LEU A 240 1.11 -33.75 4.93
N TRP A 241 2.25 -33.14 4.56
CA TRP A 241 2.77 -33.18 3.19
C TRP A 241 2.94 -34.61 2.69
N GLU A 242 3.65 -35.46 3.43
CA GLU A 242 3.88 -36.85 3.00
C GLU A 242 2.59 -37.67 2.90
N LEU A 243 1.66 -37.45 3.83
CA LEU A 243 0.33 -38.06 3.83
C LEU A 243 -0.48 -37.60 2.62
N SER A 244 -0.48 -36.30 2.29
CA SER A 244 -1.24 -35.74 1.17
C SER A 244 -0.88 -36.33 -0.20
N LYS A 245 0.28 -36.98 -0.34
CA LYS A 245 0.65 -37.70 -1.58
C LYS A 245 -0.22 -38.95 -1.82
N PHE A 246 -0.93 -39.42 -0.80
CA PHE A 246 -1.84 -40.55 -0.88
C PHE A 246 -3.30 -40.08 -0.85
N LYS A 247 -4.11 -40.53 -1.81
CA LYS A 247 -5.47 -40.03 -2.03
C LYS A 247 -6.36 -40.10 -0.79
N ALA A 248 -6.40 -41.24 -0.08
CA ALA A 248 -7.29 -41.38 1.07
C ALA A 248 -6.88 -40.44 2.22
N ALA A 249 -5.58 -40.22 2.40
CA ALA A 249 -5.07 -39.29 3.39
C ALA A 249 -5.32 -37.82 2.99
N ALA A 250 -5.17 -37.47 1.71
CA ALA A 250 -5.54 -36.15 1.19
C ALA A 250 -7.04 -35.87 1.42
N SER A 251 -7.91 -36.84 1.12
CA SER A 251 -9.36 -36.73 1.39
C SER A 251 -9.66 -36.59 2.88
N ALA A 252 -8.94 -37.30 3.76
CA ALA A 252 -9.11 -37.14 5.21
C ALA A 252 -8.69 -35.74 5.68
N ILE A 253 -7.58 -35.19 5.16
CA ILE A 253 -7.15 -33.82 5.45
C ILE A 253 -8.19 -32.79 4.99
N LEU A 254 -8.71 -32.94 3.77
CA LEU A 254 -9.72 -32.04 3.20
C LEU A 254 -11.06 -32.11 3.94
N SER A 255 -11.42 -33.29 4.46
CA SER A 255 -12.64 -33.47 5.25
C SER A 255 -12.54 -32.84 6.62
N GLU A 256 -11.33 -32.55 7.11
CA GLU A 256 -11.17 -32.01 8.45
C GLU A 256 -11.51 -30.53 8.56
N ARG A 257 -12.36 -30.23 9.56
CA ARG A 257 -12.94 -28.90 9.70
C ARG A 257 -11.87 -27.86 9.99
N GLY A 258 -11.74 -26.89 9.08
CA GLY A 258 -10.79 -25.79 9.20
C GLY A 258 -9.34 -26.19 8.90
N ALA A 259 -9.07 -27.40 8.41
CA ALA A 259 -7.73 -27.83 8.02
C ALA A 259 -7.14 -26.91 6.94
N VAL A 260 -7.92 -26.57 5.92
CA VAL A 260 -7.52 -25.67 4.82
C VAL A 260 -7.12 -24.29 5.36
N LEU A 261 -7.95 -23.68 6.23
CA LEU A 261 -7.66 -22.39 6.84
C LEU A 261 -6.40 -22.41 7.71
N ILE A 262 -6.20 -23.49 8.49
CA ILE A 262 -5.01 -23.64 9.33
C ILE A 262 -3.76 -23.77 8.45
N ILE A 263 -3.79 -24.60 7.40
CA ILE A 263 -2.68 -24.76 6.47
C ILE A 263 -2.40 -23.45 5.73
N ALA A 264 -3.44 -22.74 5.27
CA ALA A 264 -3.28 -21.45 4.59
C ALA A 264 -2.71 -20.37 5.54
N SER A 265 -3.13 -20.34 6.81
CA SER A 265 -2.52 -19.46 7.81
C SER A 265 -1.04 -19.80 8.05
N ALA A 266 -0.67 -21.08 7.96
CA ALA A 266 0.72 -21.50 8.07
C ALA A 266 1.58 -20.97 6.90
N CYS A 267 1.04 -20.84 5.69
CA CYS A 267 1.75 -20.20 4.56
C CYS A 267 2.16 -18.75 4.85
N ASN A 268 1.38 -18.04 5.69
CA ASN A 268 1.65 -16.64 6.02
C ASN A 268 2.47 -16.48 7.30
N LEU A 269 2.29 -17.37 8.28
CA LEU A 269 2.93 -17.26 9.61
C LEU A 269 4.29 -17.95 9.69
N CYS A 270 4.53 -18.98 8.86
CA CYS A 270 5.80 -19.70 8.86
C CYS A 270 6.90 -18.93 8.12
N GLN A 271 8.16 -19.23 8.45
CA GLN A 271 9.34 -18.69 7.76
C GLN A 271 10.14 -19.81 7.09
N ASN A 272 10.97 -19.44 6.10
CA ASN A 272 11.91 -20.34 5.42
C ASN A 272 11.25 -21.61 4.87
N ASP A 273 11.87 -22.77 5.06
CA ASP A 273 11.45 -24.06 4.48
C ASP A 273 10.03 -24.49 4.89
N GLN A 274 9.56 -24.09 6.08
CA GLN A 274 8.22 -24.42 6.54
C GLN A 274 7.14 -23.71 5.74
N LYS A 275 7.38 -22.46 5.33
CA LYS A 275 6.47 -21.71 4.45
C LYS A 275 6.35 -22.42 3.09
N VAL A 276 7.49 -22.76 2.49
CA VAL A 276 7.55 -23.45 1.20
C VAL A 276 6.84 -24.81 1.29
N LEU A 277 6.96 -25.50 2.42
CA LEU A 277 6.30 -26.77 2.66
C LEU A 277 4.78 -26.64 2.82
N ALA A 278 4.31 -25.61 3.53
CA ALA A 278 2.89 -25.31 3.67
C ALA A 278 2.25 -24.96 2.32
N GLU A 279 2.94 -24.15 1.50
CA GLU A 279 2.52 -23.83 0.13
C GLU A 279 2.43 -25.10 -0.73
N LYS A 280 3.46 -25.94 -0.72
CA LYS A 280 3.46 -27.23 -1.45
C LYS A 280 2.33 -28.15 -1.01
N LEU A 281 2.08 -28.27 0.29
CA LEU A 281 0.98 -29.05 0.83
C LEU A 281 -0.36 -28.53 0.31
N LEU A 282 -0.59 -27.23 0.39
CA LEU A 282 -1.84 -26.64 -0.06
C LEU A 282 -2.03 -26.80 -1.58
N ASP A 283 -0.97 -26.57 -2.37
CA ASP A 283 -0.98 -26.79 -3.82
C ASP A 283 -1.38 -28.22 -4.18
N ASN A 284 -0.79 -29.21 -3.49
CA ASN A 284 -1.11 -30.62 -3.72
C ASN A 284 -2.55 -30.95 -3.32
N LEU A 285 -3.06 -30.40 -2.21
CA LEU A 285 -4.46 -30.57 -1.82
C LEU A 285 -5.43 -29.96 -2.85
N CYS A 286 -5.08 -28.82 -3.46
CA CYS A 286 -5.88 -28.21 -4.52
C CYS A 286 -6.01 -29.10 -5.77
N LEU A 287 -5.06 -30.00 -6.01
CA LEU A 287 -5.15 -30.98 -7.10
C LEU A 287 -6.25 -32.02 -6.85
N PHE A 288 -6.53 -32.35 -5.60
CA PHE A 288 -7.58 -33.31 -5.23
C PHE A 288 -8.97 -32.66 -5.16
N ASP A 289 -9.04 -31.41 -4.68
CA ASP A 289 -10.28 -30.67 -4.61
C ASP A 289 -10.06 -29.19 -5.00
N LYS A 290 -10.49 -28.83 -6.22
CA LYS A 290 -10.41 -27.45 -6.72
C LYS A 290 -11.27 -26.47 -5.91
N SER A 291 -12.24 -26.94 -5.12
CA SER A 291 -13.13 -26.07 -4.34
C SER A 291 -12.41 -25.31 -3.23
N ILE A 292 -11.29 -25.86 -2.71
CA ILE A 292 -10.53 -25.23 -1.63
C ILE A 292 -9.67 -24.06 -2.07
N ILE A 293 -9.47 -23.84 -3.38
CA ILE A 293 -8.68 -22.72 -3.91
C ILE A 293 -9.26 -21.38 -3.43
N VAL A 294 -10.60 -21.25 -3.41
CA VAL A 294 -11.27 -20.03 -2.96
C VAL A 294 -11.10 -19.84 -1.44
N GLU A 295 -11.14 -20.92 -0.67
CA GLU A 295 -10.92 -20.87 0.78
C GLU A 295 -9.48 -20.48 1.14
N ALA A 296 -8.50 -21.00 0.40
CA ALA A 296 -7.10 -20.59 0.49
C ALA A 296 -6.93 -19.09 0.17
N ALA A 297 -7.58 -18.61 -0.89
CA ALA A 297 -7.52 -17.20 -1.29
C ALA A 297 -8.13 -16.25 -0.24
N LYS A 298 -9.18 -16.67 0.48
CA LYS A 298 -9.72 -15.92 1.64
C LYS A 298 -8.70 -15.73 2.75
N SER A 299 -7.71 -16.62 2.83
CA SER A 299 -6.58 -16.53 3.76
C SER A 299 -5.35 -15.86 3.14
N SER A 300 -5.53 -15.05 2.09
CA SER A 300 -4.46 -14.32 1.38
C SER A 300 -3.42 -15.21 0.67
N VAL A 301 -3.74 -16.48 0.42
CA VAL A 301 -2.88 -17.39 -0.36
C VAL A 301 -3.37 -17.45 -1.80
N PHE A 302 -2.75 -16.66 -2.67
CA PHE A 302 -3.23 -16.44 -4.03
C PHE A 302 -2.57 -17.32 -5.11
N GLY A 303 -1.47 -18.02 -4.80
CA GLY A 303 -0.74 -18.86 -5.76
C GLY A 303 -1.61 -19.87 -6.52
N PRO A 304 -2.38 -20.74 -5.82
CA PRO A 304 -3.31 -21.67 -6.46
C PRO A 304 -4.37 -20.99 -7.32
N LEU A 305 -4.86 -19.82 -6.88
CA LEU A 305 -5.88 -19.05 -7.58
C LEU A 305 -5.35 -18.50 -8.91
N ILE A 306 -4.12 -17.96 -8.92
CA ILE A 306 -3.49 -17.41 -10.14
C ILE A 306 -3.12 -18.53 -11.10
N SER A 307 -2.58 -19.65 -10.60
CA SER A 307 -2.32 -20.83 -11.42
C SER A 307 -3.62 -21.36 -12.03
N GLY A 308 -4.70 -21.44 -11.24
CA GLY A 308 -6.01 -21.89 -11.70
C GLY A 308 -6.61 -20.98 -12.78
N LEU A 309 -6.47 -19.65 -12.66
CA LEU A 309 -6.90 -18.71 -13.70
C LEU A 309 -6.08 -18.84 -15.00
N SER A 310 -4.80 -19.18 -14.88
CA SER A 310 -3.89 -19.27 -16.01
C SER A 310 -4.05 -20.58 -16.79
N SER A 311 -4.07 -21.72 -16.09
CA SER A 311 -4.00 -23.06 -16.69
C SER A 311 -5.25 -23.91 -16.49
N GLY A 312 -6.26 -23.42 -15.78
CA GLY A 312 -7.50 -24.15 -15.52
C GLY A 312 -8.36 -24.40 -16.77
N ASP A 313 -9.34 -25.28 -16.63
CA ASP A 313 -10.45 -25.39 -17.57
C ASP A 313 -11.36 -24.15 -17.48
N GLU A 314 -12.20 -23.92 -18.50
CA GLU A 314 -13.06 -22.72 -18.56
C GLU A 314 -14.01 -22.61 -17.35
N GLU A 315 -14.48 -23.74 -16.83
CA GLU A 315 -15.33 -23.77 -15.63
C GLU A 315 -14.58 -23.31 -14.37
N LEU A 316 -13.35 -23.80 -14.14
CA LEU A 316 -12.54 -23.33 -13.02
C LEU A 316 -12.18 -21.85 -13.18
N LYS A 317 -11.75 -21.43 -14.37
CA LYS A 317 -11.41 -20.03 -14.64
C LYS A 317 -12.58 -19.09 -14.34
N LEU A 318 -13.78 -19.45 -14.79
CA LEU A 318 -15.01 -18.72 -14.50
C LEU A 318 -15.27 -18.66 -12.99
N LYS A 319 -15.23 -19.81 -12.31
CA LYS A 319 -15.46 -19.89 -10.86
C LYS A 319 -14.47 -19.02 -10.07
N LEU A 320 -13.19 -19.03 -10.46
CA LEU A 320 -12.15 -18.24 -9.81
C LEU A 320 -12.31 -16.74 -10.11
N ALA A 321 -12.66 -16.36 -11.33
CA ALA A 321 -12.95 -14.96 -11.67
C ALA A 321 -14.15 -14.43 -10.87
N ILE A 322 -15.24 -15.21 -10.76
CA ILE A 322 -16.39 -14.89 -9.90
C ILE A 322 -15.96 -14.78 -8.44
N SER A 323 -15.05 -15.66 -8.00
CA SER A 323 -14.61 -15.61 -6.60
C SER A 323 -13.92 -14.29 -6.26
N ILE A 324 -13.12 -13.75 -7.19
CA ILE A 324 -12.45 -12.46 -7.03
C ILE A 324 -13.48 -11.32 -7.03
N SER A 325 -14.46 -11.34 -7.95
CA SER A 325 -15.41 -10.24 -8.07
C SER A 325 -16.46 -10.17 -6.96
N ASP A 326 -16.89 -11.33 -6.44
CA ASP A 326 -18.11 -11.40 -5.61
C ASP A 326 -17.88 -12.00 -4.21
N SER A 327 -16.80 -12.78 -4.00
CA SER A 327 -16.66 -13.60 -2.78
C SER A 327 -15.43 -13.31 -1.93
N LEU A 328 -14.39 -12.72 -2.52
CA LEU A 328 -13.18 -12.33 -1.81
C LEU A 328 -13.34 -10.93 -1.26
N GLU A 329 -13.27 -10.80 0.07
CA GLU A 329 -13.16 -9.52 0.74
C GLU A 329 -11.74 -8.98 0.54
N LEU A 330 -11.55 -8.24 -0.55
CA LEU A 330 -10.27 -7.59 -0.87
C LEU A 330 -10.22 -6.20 -0.22
N ASP A 331 -9.52 -6.11 0.90
CA ASP A 331 -9.05 -4.82 1.41
C ASP A 331 -7.88 -4.28 0.55
N GLU A 332 -7.44 -3.07 0.84
CA GLU A 332 -6.35 -2.41 0.09
C GLU A 332 -5.06 -3.25 0.09
N HIS A 333 -4.77 -3.94 1.21
CA HIS A 333 -3.58 -4.77 1.36
C HIS A 333 -3.64 -6.04 0.50
N ASN A 334 -4.70 -6.83 0.66
CA ASN A 334 -4.92 -8.08 -0.06
C ASN A 334 -5.08 -7.85 -1.56
N SER A 335 -5.75 -6.76 -1.95
CA SER A 335 -5.83 -6.29 -3.33
C SER A 335 -4.42 -6.07 -3.92
N SER A 336 -3.56 -5.35 -3.19
CA SER A 336 -2.18 -5.10 -3.63
C SER A 336 -1.33 -6.36 -3.70
N VAL A 337 -1.46 -7.27 -2.73
CA VAL A 337 -0.74 -8.55 -2.72
C VAL A 337 -1.16 -9.42 -3.91
N LEU A 338 -2.47 -9.51 -4.19
CA LEU A 338 -3.01 -10.26 -5.32
C LEU A 338 -2.55 -9.70 -6.68
N VAL A 339 -2.51 -8.38 -6.83
CA VAL A 339 -1.97 -7.73 -8.05
C VAL A 339 -0.48 -8.00 -8.22
N LYS A 340 0.33 -7.85 -7.16
CA LYS A 340 1.77 -8.13 -7.20
C LYS A 340 2.09 -9.60 -7.47
N ALA A 341 1.18 -10.51 -7.09
CA ALA A 341 1.31 -11.93 -7.38
C ALA A 341 1.02 -12.28 -8.86
N GLY A 342 0.51 -11.33 -9.66
CA GLY A 342 0.34 -11.51 -11.11
C GLY A 342 -1.07 -11.89 -11.56
N VAL A 343 -2.12 -11.44 -10.87
CA VAL A 343 -3.52 -11.76 -11.26
C VAL A 343 -4.00 -11.03 -12.52
N ILE A 344 -3.40 -9.88 -12.87
CA ILE A 344 -3.89 -9.00 -13.95
C ILE A 344 -3.86 -9.70 -15.32
N PRO A 345 -2.74 -10.31 -15.77
CA PRO A 345 -2.67 -10.89 -17.11
C PRO A 345 -3.69 -12.02 -17.36
N PRO A 346 -3.90 -12.99 -16.44
CA PRO A 346 -4.95 -14.00 -16.60
C PRO A 346 -6.36 -13.41 -16.71
N LEU A 347 -6.67 -12.36 -15.95
CA LEU A 347 -7.97 -11.68 -16.02
C LEU A 347 -8.13 -10.89 -17.33
N LEU A 348 -7.10 -10.22 -17.81
CA LEU A 348 -7.13 -9.54 -19.12
C LEU A 348 -7.33 -10.54 -20.26
N HIS A 349 -6.67 -11.71 -20.19
CA HIS A 349 -6.87 -12.78 -21.16
C HIS A 349 -8.32 -13.29 -21.15
N LEU A 350 -8.91 -13.50 -19.96
CA LEU A 350 -10.33 -13.87 -19.84
C LEU A 350 -11.26 -12.79 -20.38
N LEU A 351 -10.98 -11.51 -20.12
CA LEU A 351 -11.76 -10.40 -20.63
C LEU A 351 -11.76 -10.35 -22.18
N GLN A 352 -10.64 -10.68 -22.81
CA GLN A 352 -10.51 -10.69 -24.28
C GLN A 352 -11.12 -11.95 -24.91
N HIS A 353 -10.80 -13.12 -24.38
CA HIS A 353 -11.00 -14.41 -25.05
C HIS A 353 -12.01 -15.34 -24.38
N GLY A 354 -12.42 -15.06 -23.15
CA GLY A 354 -13.34 -15.91 -22.40
C GLY A 354 -14.76 -15.94 -22.98
N ILE A 355 -15.58 -16.88 -22.49
CA ILE A 355 -17.03 -16.87 -22.70
C ILE A 355 -17.68 -15.63 -22.06
N PHE A 356 -18.91 -15.32 -22.43
CA PHE A 356 -19.61 -14.11 -22.00
C PHE A 356 -19.58 -13.90 -20.48
N GLU A 357 -19.88 -14.94 -19.71
CA GLU A 357 -19.89 -14.95 -18.26
C GLU A 357 -18.49 -14.69 -17.68
N SER A 358 -17.46 -15.29 -18.30
CA SER A 358 -16.06 -15.11 -17.90
C SER A 358 -15.57 -13.69 -18.17
N LYS A 359 -15.99 -13.08 -19.29
CA LYS A 359 -15.66 -11.68 -19.59
C LYS A 359 -16.27 -10.73 -18.55
N GLN A 360 -17.53 -10.95 -18.18
CA GLN A 360 -18.21 -10.15 -17.15
C GLN A 360 -17.53 -10.32 -15.78
N ALA A 361 -17.23 -11.55 -15.38
CA ALA A 361 -16.55 -11.83 -14.12
C ALA A 361 -15.15 -11.18 -14.09
N ALA A 362 -14.37 -11.31 -15.18
CA ALA A 362 -13.07 -10.70 -15.31
C ALA A 362 -13.14 -9.16 -15.28
N GLY A 363 -14.12 -8.56 -15.97
CA GLY A 363 -14.34 -7.11 -15.98
C GLY A 363 -14.64 -6.56 -14.58
N LYS A 364 -15.55 -7.22 -13.84
CA LYS A 364 -15.85 -6.86 -12.45
C LYS A 364 -14.64 -7.01 -11.53
N ALA A 365 -13.92 -8.13 -11.63
CA ALA A 365 -12.71 -8.39 -10.84
C ALA A 365 -11.63 -7.31 -11.10
N LEU A 366 -11.37 -6.98 -12.37
CA LEU A 366 -10.43 -5.93 -12.76
C LEU A 366 -10.89 -4.55 -12.27
N HIS A 367 -12.19 -4.25 -12.34
CA HIS A 367 -12.74 -3.00 -11.80
C HIS A 367 -12.47 -2.88 -10.30
N GLN A 368 -12.74 -3.92 -9.51
CA GLN A 368 -12.47 -3.95 -8.07
C GLN A 368 -10.98 -3.74 -7.76
N LEU A 369 -10.09 -4.42 -8.48
CA LEU A 369 -8.64 -4.29 -8.30
C LEU A 369 -8.10 -2.92 -8.72
N SER A 370 -8.72 -2.29 -9.73
CA SER A 370 -8.34 -0.95 -10.22
C SER A 370 -8.70 0.19 -9.27
N ALA A 371 -9.63 -0.04 -8.33
CA ALA A 371 -10.06 0.97 -7.36
C ALA A 371 -8.98 1.31 -6.31
N THR A 372 -7.90 0.52 -6.23
CA THR A 372 -6.75 0.77 -5.37
C THR A 372 -5.66 1.53 -6.13
N ASP A 373 -5.33 2.75 -5.71
CA ASP A 373 -4.35 3.60 -6.40
C ASP A 373 -2.97 2.94 -6.57
N ALA A 374 -2.52 2.16 -5.58
CA ALA A 374 -1.26 1.43 -5.62
C ALA A 374 -1.18 0.38 -6.74
N ASN A 375 -2.32 -0.06 -7.29
CA ASN A 375 -2.40 -1.08 -8.33
C ASN A 375 -2.36 -0.48 -9.74
N ILE A 376 -2.69 0.81 -9.91
CA ILE A 376 -2.82 1.47 -11.22
C ILE A 376 -1.58 1.28 -12.12
N PRO A 377 -0.33 1.45 -11.63
CA PRO A 377 0.86 1.27 -12.47
C PRO A 377 1.01 -0.15 -13.01
N PHE A 378 0.53 -1.17 -12.27
CA PHE A 378 0.61 -2.56 -12.71
C PHE A 378 -0.33 -2.83 -13.88
N PHE A 379 -1.53 -2.24 -13.90
CA PHE A 379 -2.44 -2.35 -15.05
C PHE A 379 -1.83 -1.78 -16.33
N ALA A 380 -1.18 -0.61 -16.24
CA ALA A 380 -0.51 -0.01 -17.38
C ALA A 380 0.64 -0.90 -17.88
N ASN A 381 1.52 -1.36 -16.97
CA ASN A 381 2.66 -2.20 -17.33
C ASN A 381 2.27 -3.56 -17.95
N GLU A 382 1.13 -4.13 -17.55
CA GLU A 382 0.60 -5.38 -18.11
C GLU A 382 -0.21 -5.16 -19.41
N GLY A 383 -0.21 -3.95 -19.97
CA GLY A 383 -0.84 -3.65 -21.25
C GLY A 383 -2.37 -3.59 -21.21
N ALA A 384 -2.96 -3.25 -20.06
CA ALA A 384 -4.41 -3.17 -19.93
C ALA A 384 -5.04 -2.07 -20.81
N ILE A 385 -4.35 -0.94 -21.00
CA ILE A 385 -4.94 0.27 -21.63
C ILE A 385 -5.39 0.01 -23.08
N PRO A 386 -4.56 -0.51 -24.01
CA PRO A 386 -5.01 -0.80 -25.37
C PRO A 386 -6.17 -1.79 -25.42
N ILE A 387 -6.20 -2.75 -24.49
CA ILE A 387 -7.26 -3.76 -24.40
C ILE A 387 -8.59 -3.11 -24.00
N LEU A 388 -8.57 -2.26 -22.97
CA LEU A 388 -9.76 -1.56 -22.47
C LEU A 388 -10.29 -0.56 -23.49
N VAL A 389 -9.41 0.18 -24.18
CA VAL A 389 -9.79 1.10 -25.25
C VAL A 389 -10.49 0.37 -26.39
N LYS A 390 -9.96 -0.78 -26.82
CA LYS A 390 -10.60 -1.61 -27.85
C LYS A 390 -12.00 -2.08 -27.42
N LEU A 391 -12.21 -2.36 -26.13
CA LEU A 391 -13.51 -2.79 -25.59
C LEU A 391 -14.56 -1.69 -25.54
N LEU A 392 -14.18 -0.40 -25.59
CA LEU A 392 -15.14 0.71 -25.73
C LEU A 392 -15.95 0.61 -27.04
N GLY A 393 -15.36 0.00 -28.07
CA GLY A 393 -16.01 -0.30 -29.35
C GLY A 393 -16.84 -1.59 -29.38
N ALA A 394 -16.87 -2.38 -28.31
CA ALA A 394 -17.55 -3.68 -28.29
C ALA A 394 -19.07 -3.54 -28.50
N SER A 395 -19.73 -4.49 -29.16
CA SER A 395 -21.20 -4.43 -29.33
C SER A 395 -21.98 -4.67 -28.02
N ILE A 396 -21.32 -5.18 -26.98
CA ILE A 396 -21.94 -5.57 -25.70
C ILE A 396 -21.87 -4.38 -24.72
N PRO A 397 -23.01 -3.83 -24.28
CA PRO A 397 -23.04 -2.68 -23.37
C PRO A 397 -22.29 -2.91 -22.05
N GLN A 398 -22.46 -4.07 -21.41
CA GLN A 398 -21.82 -4.35 -20.12
C GLN A 398 -20.29 -4.29 -20.21
N LEU A 399 -19.69 -4.84 -21.25
CA LEU A 399 -18.23 -4.80 -21.44
C LEU A 399 -17.71 -3.36 -21.64
N LYS A 400 -18.53 -2.48 -22.24
CA LYS A 400 -18.19 -1.06 -22.31
C LYS A 400 -18.20 -0.39 -20.94
N VAL A 401 -19.22 -0.69 -20.12
CA VAL A 401 -19.31 -0.16 -18.75
C VAL A 401 -18.10 -0.62 -17.94
N ASP A 402 -17.78 -1.91 -17.98
CA ASP A 402 -16.64 -2.47 -17.23
C ASP A 402 -15.32 -1.83 -17.68
N ALA A 403 -15.10 -1.71 -19.00
CA ALA A 403 -13.91 -1.07 -19.54
C ALA A 403 -13.80 0.42 -19.15
N LEU A 404 -14.90 1.17 -19.24
CA LEU A 404 -14.96 2.57 -18.82
C LEU A 404 -14.70 2.73 -17.32
N ALA A 405 -15.29 1.86 -16.49
CA ALA A 405 -15.12 1.92 -15.05
C ALA A 405 -13.66 1.74 -14.65
N ILE A 406 -12.99 0.74 -15.25
CA ILE A 406 -11.55 0.50 -15.06
C ILE A 406 -10.75 1.72 -15.55
N LEU A 407 -10.96 2.19 -16.78
CA LEU A 407 -10.25 3.36 -17.33
C LEU A 407 -10.42 4.61 -16.46
N SER A 408 -11.61 4.83 -15.90
CA SER A 408 -11.89 5.98 -15.03
C SER A 408 -11.11 5.96 -13.71
N ASN A 409 -10.80 4.77 -13.20
CA ASN A 409 -9.94 4.61 -12.04
C ASN A 409 -8.47 4.72 -12.43
N LEU A 410 -8.06 4.11 -13.54
CA LEU A 410 -6.68 4.20 -14.02
C LEU A 410 -6.25 5.63 -14.38
N ALA A 411 -7.16 6.44 -14.93
CA ALA A 411 -6.89 7.82 -15.31
C ALA A 411 -6.59 8.75 -14.11
N THR A 412 -6.78 8.32 -12.86
CA THR A 412 -6.40 9.14 -11.70
C THR A 412 -4.88 9.32 -11.57
N ASP A 413 -4.06 8.38 -12.09
CA ASP A 413 -2.61 8.54 -12.24
C ASP A 413 -2.30 9.35 -13.51
N ILE A 414 -1.52 10.43 -13.34
CA ILE A 414 -1.18 11.38 -14.40
C ILE A 414 -0.45 10.73 -15.60
N ARG A 415 0.39 9.71 -15.36
CA ARG A 415 1.14 9.04 -16.43
C ARG A 415 0.22 8.14 -17.24
N VAL A 416 -0.66 7.43 -16.54
CA VAL A 416 -1.64 6.54 -17.18
C VAL A 416 -2.69 7.35 -17.95
N ALA A 417 -3.12 8.50 -17.42
CA ALA A 417 -4.00 9.42 -18.15
C ALA A 417 -3.38 9.90 -19.48
N ALA A 418 -2.06 10.13 -19.52
CA ALA A 418 -1.36 10.50 -20.75
C ALA A 418 -1.31 9.34 -21.75
N GLU A 419 -1.06 8.11 -21.29
CA GLU A 419 -1.10 6.91 -22.13
C GLU A 419 -2.50 6.66 -22.73
N ILE A 420 -3.57 6.89 -21.94
CA ILE A 420 -4.96 6.84 -22.43
C ILE A 420 -5.25 7.92 -23.48
N ASP A 421 -4.62 9.11 -23.39
CA ASP A 421 -4.73 10.19 -24.38
C ASP A 421 -4.03 9.82 -25.69
N GLU A 422 -2.86 9.17 -25.63
CA GLU A 422 -2.11 8.70 -26.80
C GLU A 422 -2.90 7.69 -27.65
N GLU A 423 -3.77 6.89 -27.03
CA GLU A 423 -4.69 5.98 -27.72
C GLU A 423 -5.85 6.70 -28.46
N GLY A 424 -5.95 8.03 -28.38
CA GLY A 424 -6.95 8.81 -29.12
C GLY A 424 -8.38 8.57 -28.66
N THR A 425 -8.56 8.24 -27.37
CA THR A 425 -9.82 7.78 -26.78
C THR A 425 -10.89 8.86 -26.68
N VAL A 426 -10.52 10.14 -26.77
CA VAL A 426 -11.44 11.28 -26.60
C VAL A 426 -12.67 11.13 -27.49
N THR A 427 -12.53 10.67 -28.73
CA THR A 427 -13.64 10.44 -29.69
C THR A 427 -14.57 9.30 -29.27
N HIS A 428 -14.04 8.23 -28.69
CA HIS A 428 -14.81 7.09 -28.19
C HIS A 428 -15.69 7.52 -27.01
N HIS A 429 -15.13 8.31 -26.09
CA HIS A 429 -15.87 8.87 -24.96
C HIS A 429 -17.07 9.71 -25.41
N LEU A 430 -17.02 10.36 -26.58
CA LEU A 430 -18.11 11.22 -27.10
C LEU A 430 -19.36 10.43 -27.43
N GLY A 431 -19.20 9.30 -28.11
CA GLY A 431 -20.33 8.41 -28.42
C GLY A 431 -20.97 7.84 -27.15
N LEU A 432 -20.20 7.73 -26.07
CA LEU A 432 -20.63 7.16 -24.79
C LEU A 432 -21.30 8.18 -23.88
N LEU A 433 -21.07 9.49 -24.09
CA LEU A 433 -21.78 10.58 -23.39
C LEU A 433 -23.28 10.64 -23.73
N LEU A 434 -23.72 9.97 -24.79
CA LEU A 434 -25.14 9.83 -25.16
C LEU A 434 -25.73 8.49 -24.70
N GLY A 435 -24.97 7.69 -23.96
CA GLY A 435 -25.35 6.36 -23.48
C GLY A 435 -26.09 6.38 -22.14
N ASP A 436 -26.08 5.23 -21.46
CA ASP A 436 -26.64 5.03 -20.13
C ASP A 436 -25.97 5.93 -19.06
N PRO A 437 -26.68 6.40 -18.02
CA PRO A 437 -26.11 7.28 -16.99
C PRO A 437 -24.80 6.77 -16.35
N LEU A 438 -24.64 5.45 -16.17
CA LEU A 438 -23.37 4.90 -15.65
C LEU A 438 -22.22 5.07 -16.64
N MET A 439 -22.47 4.87 -17.94
CA MET A 439 -21.46 5.12 -18.98
C MET A 439 -21.09 6.60 -19.05
N GLN A 440 -22.08 7.48 -18.92
CA GLN A 440 -21.84 8.92 -18.89
C GLN A 440 -20.94 9.31 -17.72
N GLU A 441 -21.23 8.81 -16.51
CA GLU A 441 -20.45 9.11 -15.31
C GLU A 441 -18.98 8.68 -15.46
N TYR A 442 -18.72 7.43 -15.82
CA TYR A 442 -17.34 6.95 -16.00
C TYR A 442 -16.61 7.66 -17.15
N SER A 443 -17.32 7.95 -18.24
CA SER A 443 -16.76 8.69 -19.38
C SER A 443 -16.35 10.11 -18.98
N ILE A 444 -17.22 10.84 -18.27
CA ILE A 444 -16.93 12.20 -17.79
C ILE A 444 -15.77 12.18 -16.80
N LYS A 445 -15.74 11.24 -15.86
CA LYS A 445 -14.66 11.11 -14.88
C LYS A 445 -13.31 10.87 -15.56
N THR A 446 -13.28 9.98 -16.56
CA THR A 446 -12.07 9.70 -17.36
C THR A 446 -11.60 10.98 -18.09
N LEU A 447 -12.51 11.67 -18.78
CA LEU A 447 -12.21 12.91 -19.50
C LEU A 447 -11.74 14.03 -18.57
N GLN A 448 -12.34 14.15 -17.38
CA GLN A 448 -11.92 15.12 -16.37
C GLN A 448 -10.46 14.87 -15.93
N CYS A 449 -10.12 13.61 -15.63
CA CYS A 449 -8.78 13.22 -15.24
C CYS A 449 -7.76 13.51 -16.34
N MET A 450 -8.06 13.16 -17.59
CA MET A 450 -7.19 13.47 -18.74
C MET A 450 -7.04 14.99 -18.97
N ALA A 451 -8.13 15.75 -18.84
CA ALA A 451 -8.15 17.19 -19.10
C ALA A 451 -7.39 18.02 -18.05
N LYS A 452 -7.16 17.48 -16.85
CA LYS A 452 -6.45 18.14 -15.76
C LYS A 452 -5.07 18.64 -16.20
N ASP A 453 -4.31 17.78 -16.87
CA ASP A 453 -2.92 18.07 -17.25
C ASP A 453 -2.70 18.15 -18.77
N SER A 454 -3.61 17.58 -19.59
CA SER A 454 -3.47 17.58 -21.06
C SER A 454 -4.14 18.79 -21.73
N LYS A 455 -3.33 19.69 -22.32
CA LYS A 455 -3.84 20.81 -23.15
C LYS A 455 -4.49 20.34 -24.45
N THR A 456 -3.98 19.26 -25.05
CA THR A 456 -4.54 18.67 -26.27
C THR A 456 -5.94 18.15 -26.01
N VAL A 457 -6.15 17.41 -24.92
CA VAL A 457 -7.48 16.95 -24.48
C VAL A 457 -8.41 18.14 -24.27
N ARG A 458 -7.98 19.16 -23.52
CA ARG A 458 -8.81 20.34 -23.28
C ARG A 458 -9.25 21.04 -24.58
N LYS A 459 -8.38 21.14 -25.59
CA LYS A 459 -8.72 21.69 -26.91
C LYS A 459 -9.73 20.81 -27.65
N SER A 460 -9.53 19.50 -27.66
CA SER A 460 -10.45 18.55 -28.28
C SER A 460 -11.85 18.58 -27.65
N LEU A 461 -11.93 18.87 -26.35
CA LEU A 461 -13.19 18.93 -25.62
C LEU A 461 -14.04 20.19 -25.86
N LEU A 462 -13.47 21.23 -26.48
CA LEU A 462 -14.15 22.52 -26.68
C LEU A 462 -15.46 22.40 -27.48
N ASN A 463 -15.46 21.59 -28.54
CA ASN A 463 -16.63 21.40 -29.39
C ASN A 463 -17.80 20.70 -28.66
N LEU A 464 -17.56 20.19 -27.45
CA LEU A 464 -18.49 19.39 -26.67
C LEU A 464 -19.02 20.10 -25.44
N VAL A 465 -18.47 21.28 -25.13
CA VAL A 465 -18.94 22.13 -24.03
C VAL A 465 -20.46 22.30 -24.05
N PRO A 466 -21.16 22.47 -25.20
CA PRO A 466 -22.62 22.53 -25.21
C PRO A 466 -23.32 21.25 -24.80
N ILE A 467 -22.74 20.08 -25.10
CA ILE A 467 -23.27 18.78 -24.71
C ILE A 467 -23.03 18.57 -23.20
N ILE A 468 -21.80 18.83 -22.74
CA ILE A 468 -21.42 18.74 -21.32
C ILE A 468 -22.30 19.65 -20.45
N TYR A 469 -22.56 20.87 -20.91
CA TYR A 469 -23.46 21.81 -20.23
C TYR A 469 -24.92 21.35 -20.24
N ARG A 470 -25.38 20.68 -21.30
CA ARG A 470 -26.72 20.08 -21.34
C ARG A 470 -26.85 18.94 -20.33
N LEU A 471 -25.86 18.04 -20.28
CA LEU A 471 -25.79 16.95 -19.30
C LEU A 471 -25.81 17.47 -17.87
N LEU A 472 -25.11 18.57 -17.60
CA LEU A 472 -25.13 19.21 -16.28
C LEU A 472 -26.54 19.66 -15.84
N LYS A 473 -27.44 19.93 -16.79
CA LYS A 473 -28.82 20.38 -16.55
C LYS A 473 -29.83 19.24 -16.46
N GLU A 474 -29.43 17.98 -16.68
CA GLU A 474 -30.36 16.86 -16.64
C GLU A 474 -30.87 16.60 -15.21
N GLU A 475 -32.19 16.38 -15.10
CA GLU A 475 -32.82 16.00 -13.84
C GLU A 475 -32.41 14.58 -13.45
N GLY A 476 -31.97 14.38 -12.21
CA GLY A 476 -31.54 13.06 -11.72
C GLY A 476 -30.04 12.75 -11.84
N LEU A 477 -29.22 13.70 -12.29
CA LEU A 477 -27.76 13.55 -12.35
C LEU A 477 -27.16 13.26 -10.96
N SER A 478 -26.32 12.22 -10.85
CA SER A 478 -25.62 11.85 -9.61
C SER A 478 -24.71 12.99 -9.12
N SER A 479 -24.48 13.08 -7.80
CA SER A 479 -23.56 14.09 -7.23
C SER A 479 -22.13 13.91 -7.73
N SER A 480 -21.67 12.67 -7.83
CA SER A 480 -20.37 12.29 -8.38
C SER A 480 -20.19 12.74 -9.84
N CYS A 481 -21.17 12.45 -10.70
CA CYS A 481 -21.15 12.87 -12.10
C CYS A 481 -21.19 14.40 -12.22
N ARG A 482 -22.05 15.08 -11.44
CA ARG A 482 -22.12 16.55 -11.39
C ARG A 482 -20.77 17.17 -11.01
N GLY A 483 -20.13 16.68 -9.95
CA GLY A 483 -18.80 17.13 -9.53
C GLY A 483 -17.76 16.93 -10.64
N SER A 484 -17.84 15.80 -11.34
CA SER A 484 -16.92 15.50 -12.45
C SER A 484 -17.10 16.44 -13.64
N ILE A 485 -18.34 16.74 -14.03
CA ILE A 485 -18.65 17.72 -15.08
C ILE A 485 -18.13 19.12 -14.69
N LEU A 486 -18.43 19.56 -13.47
CA LEU A 486 -18.02 20.88 -12.98
C LEU A 486 -16.49 21.00 -12.92
N GLY A 487 -15.80 19.94 -12.47
CA GLY A 487 -14.34 19.87 -12.48
C GLY A 487 -13.75 19.92 -13.89
N LEU A 488 -14.37 19.22 -14.85
CA LEU A 488 -13.96 19.29 -16.24
C LEU A 488 -14.12 20.71 -16.81
N LEU A 489 -15.26 21.36 -16.57
CA LEU A 489 -15.48 22.75 -16.98
C LEU A 489 -14.47 23.72 -16.31
N CYS A 490 -14.08 23.46 -15.06
CA CYS A 490 -13.01 24.23 -14.40
C CYS A 490 -11.69 24.13 -15.16
N PHE A 491 -11.23 22.91 -15.50
CA PHE A 491 -9.98 22.72 -16.22
C PHE A 491 -9.99 23.37 -17.61
N LEU A 492 -11.15 23.37 -18.28
CA LEU A 492 -11.35 24.11 -19.53
C LEU A 492 -11.31 25.64 -19.33
N ALA A 493 -11.70 26.15 -18.16
CA ALA A 493 -11.66 27.58 -17.84
C ALA A 493 -10.26 28.07 -17.38
N GLU A 494 -9.32 27.17 -17.08
CA GLU A 494 -7.96 27.52 -16.66
C GLU A 494 -7.06 28.01 -17.81
N ASP A 495 -7.10 27.36 -18.96
CA ASP A 495 -6.29 27.75 -20.12
C ASP A 495 -6.92 28.91 -20.89
N ARG A 496 -6.10 29.86 -21.35
CA ARG A 496 -6.59 31.11 -21.96
C ARG A 496 -7.31 30.86 -23.28
N GLU A 497 -6.80 29.92 -24.10
CA GLU A 497 -7.36 29.63 -25.42
C GLU A 497 -8.71 28.91 -25.26
N THR A 498 -8.75 27.91 -24.38
CA THR A 498 -9.96 27.11 -24.14
C THR A 498 -11.04 27.91 -23.42
N ARG A 499 -10.65 28.79 -22.49
CA ARG A 499 -11.59 29.64 -21.74
C ARG A 499 -12.44 30.52 -22.66
N ASN A 500 -11.84 31.12 -23.69
CA ASN A 500 -12.57 32.01 -24.60
C ASN A 500 -13.61 31.29 -25.48
N ALA A 501 -13.49 29.96 -25.60
CA ALA A 501 -14.42 29.13 -26.36
C ALA A 501 -15.55 28.54 -25.50
N LEU A 502 -15.53 28.75 -24.18
CA LEU A 502 -16.63 28.33 -23.30
C LEU A 502 -17.91 29.12 -23.61
N LEU A 503 -19.05 28.48 -23.41
CA LEU A 503 -20.36 29.10 -23.61
C LEU A 503 -20.51 30.34 -22.72
N THR A 504 -20.61 31.51 -23.35
CA THR A 504 -20.89 32.78 -22.68
C THR A 504 -22.38 33.06 -22.69
N SER A 505 -23.12 32.59 -21.67
CA SER A 505 -24.55 32.90 -21.52
C SER A 505 -24.91 33.30 -20.09
N ALA A 506 -25.88 34.22 -19.97
CA ALA A 506 -26.44 34.61 -18.67
C ALA A 506 -27.06 33.43 -17.93
N ASP A 507 -27.74 32.54 -18.67
CA ASP A 507 -28.35 31.33 -18.12
C ASP A 507 -27.33 30.41 -17.44
N MET A 508 -26.08 30.38 -17.92
CA MET A 508 -25.03 29.57 -17.29
C MET A 508 -24.66 30.12 -15.91
N ILE A 509 -24.41 31.43 -15.79
CA ILE A 509 -24.01 32.01 -14.52
C ILE A 509 -25.12 31.84 -13.49
N LYS A 510 -26.37 32.13 -13.88
CA LYS A 510 -27.52 31.96 -13.01
C LYS A 510 -27.64 30.51 -12.52
N PHE A 511 -27.56 29.55 -13.44
CA PHE A 511 -27.62 28.13 -13.09
C PHE A 511 -26.47 27.71 -12.15
N LEU A 512 -25.24 28.16 -12.39
CA LEU A 512 -24.11 27.89 -11.50
C LEU A 512 -24.32 28.49 -10.10
N LEU A 513 -24.88 29.69 -9.99
CA LEU A 513 -25.22 30.31 -8.71
C LEU A 513 -26.32 29.53 -7.97
N ASP A 514 -27.35 29.06 -8.70
CA ASP A 514 -28.41 28.22 -8.14
C ASP A 514 -27.83 26.90 -7.57
N LEU A 515 -26.84 26.31 -8.24
CA LEU A 515 -26.11 25.13 -7.75
C LEU A 515 -25.32 25.41 -6.45
N MET A 516 -24.99 26.65 -6.12
CA MET A 516 -24.31 27.01 -4.86
C MET A 516 -25.28 27.17 -3.67
N GLY A 517 -26.55 26.81 -3.84
CA GLY A 517 -27.60 26.92 -2.81
C GLY A 517 -27.34 26.15 -1.52
N LYS A 518 -28.31 26.20 -0.59
CA LYS A 518 -28.16 25.65 0.77
C LYS A 518 -27.89 24.14 0.82
N SER A 519 -28.32 23.38 -0.18
CA SER A 519 -28.16 21.93 -0.29
C SER A 519 -26.81 21.48 -0.86
N ALA A 520 -25.98 22.41 -1.37
CA ALA A 520 -24.72 22.04 -2.01
C ALA A 520 -23.58 21.76 -1.01
N THR A 521 -22.77 20.76 -1.34
CA THR A 521 -21.59 20.37 -0.54
C THR A 521 -20.51 21.46 -0.58
N ALA A 522 -19.55 21.41 0.35
CA ALA A 522 -18.43 22.35 0.35
C ALA A 522 -17.56 22.19 -0.92
N GLU A 523 -17.39 20.96 -1.40
CA GLU A 523 -16.64 20.65 -2.63
C GLU A 523 -17.35 21.20 -3.86
N ASP A 524 -18.66 20.99 -4.01
CA ASP A 524 -19.44 21.56 -5.11
C ASP A 524 -19.32 23.09 -5.14
N LYS A 525 -19.43 23.74 -3.97
CA LYS A 525 -19.28 25.19 -3.84
C LYS A 525 -17.88 25.66 -4.24
N GLU A 526 -16.84 24.93 -3.87
CA GLU A 526 -15.46 25.23 -4.26
C GLU A 526 -15.27 25.14 -5.77
N VAL A 527 -15.70 24.02 -6.38
CA VAL A 527 -15.56 23.80 -7.83
C VAL A 527 -16.34 24.86 -8.61
N VAL A 528 -17.59 25.14 -8.24
CA VAL A 528 -18.39 26.17 -8.92
C VAL A 528 -17.76 27.55 -8.77
N LEU A 529 -17.25 27.91 -7.59
CA LEU A 529 -16.61 29.21 -7.38
C LEU A 529 -15.31 29.34 -8.19
N ASN A 530 -14.53 28.28 -8.31
CA ASN A 530 -13.34 28.24 -9.17
C ASN A 530 -13.70 28.39 -10.65
N LEU A 531 -14.77 27.73 -11.11
CA LEU A 531 -15.29 27.90 -12.47
C LEU A 531 -15.67 29.37 -12.73
N LEU A 532 -16.43 29.98 -11.82
CA LEU A 532 -16.80 31.40 -11.91
C LEU A 532 -15.56 32.32 -11.91
N ALA A 533 -14.54 32.02 -11.12
CA ALA A 533 -13.28 32.75 -11.13
C ALA A 533 -12.56 32.64 -12.49
N GLY A 534 -12.57 31.46 -13.11
CA GLY A 534 -12.08 31.26 -14.48
C GLY A 534 -12.88 32.08 -15.50
N LEU A 535 -14.20 32.00 -15.45
CA LEU A 535 -15.12 32.71 -16.35
C LEU A 535 -15.04 34.24 -16.20
N SER A 536 -14.78 34.76 -15.00
CA SER A 536 -14.63 36.21 -14.75
C SER A 536 -13.47 36.86 -15.51
N LYS A 537 -12.54 36.06 -16.02
CA LYS A 537 -11.41 36.52 -16.85
C LYS A 537 -11.80 36.70 -18.33
N ILE A 538 -12.97 36.23 -18.75
CA ILE A 538 -13.49 36.39 -20.11
C ILE A 538 -14.16 37.76 -20.24
N GLU A 539 -13.71 38.59 -21.17
CA GLU A 539 -14.22 39.95 -21.32
C GLU A 539 -15.74 40.00 -21.57
N GLY A 540 -16.25 39.13 -22.44
CA GLY A 540 -17.69 39.01 -22.72
C GLY A 540 -18.53 38.51 -21.55
N MET A 541 -17.92 37.90 -20.53
CA MET A 541 -18.62 37.38 -19.36
C MET A 541 -18.70 38.39 -18.21
N LYS A 542 -17.76 39.34 -18.13
CA LYS A 542 -17.68 40.32 -17.04
C LYS A 542 -18.97 41.14 -16.89
N SER A 543 -19.52 41.65 -17.99
CA SER A 543 -20.76 42.44 -17.97
C SER A 543 -21.98 41.64 -17.49
N ILE A 544 -22.06 40.37 -17.89
CA ILE A 544 -23.12 39.44 -17.49
C ILE A 544 -23.00 39.15 -15.99
N MET A 545 -21.80 38.83 -15.51
CA MET A 545 -21.53 38.52 -14.10
C MET A 545 -21.76 39.72 -13.17
N VAL A 546 -21.43 40.94 -13.60
CA VAL A 546 -21.72 42.16 -12.83
C VAL A 546 -23.23 42.40 -12.67
N SER A 547 -24.02 41.99 -13.67
CA SER A 547 -25.48 42.13 -13.63
C SER A 547 -26.16 41.15 -12.66
N GLU A 548 -25.45 40.08 -12.27
CA GLU A 548 -25.96 39.09 -11.33
C GLU A 548 -25.82 39.56 -9.88
N SER A 549 -26.93 40.08 -9.35
CA SER A 549 -27.02 40.74 -8.04
C SER A 549 -26.51 39.89 -6.85
N GLN A 550 -26.57 38.56 -6.95
CA GLN A 550 -26.19 37.64 -5.87
C GLN A 550 -24.68 37.34 -5.84
N LEU A 551 -23.98 37.41 -6.97
CA LEU A 551 -22.60 36.94 -7.11
C LEU A 551 -21.62 37.71 -6.21
N LEU A 552 -21.67 39.04 -6.25
CA LEU A 552 -20.74 39.89 -5.50
C LEU A 552 -20.97 39.78 -3.98
N GLY A 553 -22.22 39.65 -3.55
CA GLY A 553 -22.58 39.41 -2.15
C GLY A 553 -22.11 38.04 -1.65
N LEU A 554 -22.23 37.01 -2.50
CA LEU A 554 -21.74 35.66 -2.22
C LEU A 554 -20.21 35.63 -2.10
N CYS A 555 -19.48 36.28 -3.02
CA CYS A 555 -18.02 36.41 -2.94
C CYS A 555 -17.58 37.10 -1.65
N LEU A 556 -18.29 38.15 -1.22
CA LEU A 556 -18.02 38.83 0.05
C LEU A 556 -18.16 37.89 1.26
N GLY A 557 -19.13 36.98 1.24
CA GLY A 557 -19.30 35.96 2.27
C GLY A 557 -18.08 35.03 2.36
N TYR A 558 -17.59 34.55 1.22
CA TYR A 558 -16.44 33.65 1.17
C TYR A 558 -15.09 34.31 1.50
N LEU A 559 -14.98 35.64 1.40
CA LEU A 559 -13.80 36.35 1.89
C LEU A 559 -13.66 36.33 3.43
N LYS A 560 -14.79 36.26 4.17
CA LYS A 560 -14.81 36.29 5.65
C LYS A 560 -14.51 34.94 6.29
N LEU A 561 -14.76 33.85 5.57
CA LEU A 561 -14.66 32.49 6.09
C LEU A 561 -13.20 32.05 6.04
N HIS A 562 -12.48 32.19 7.16
CA HIS A 562 -11.08 31.74 7.36
C HIS A 562 -10.83 30.21 7.22
N ILE A 563 -11.77 29.46 6.62
CA ILE A 563 -11.81 28.00 6.68
C ILE A 563 -11.31 27.35 5.38
N ASN A 564 -11.47 27.98 4.20
CA ASN A 564 -11.02 27.43 2.93
C ASN A 564 -10.25 28.47 2.07
N HIS A 565 -8.92 28.33 2.05
CA HIS A 565 -8.02 29.22 1.31
C HIS A 565 -8.27 29.24 -0.20
N LYS A 566 -8.72 28.12 -0.80
CA LYS A 566 -9.02 28.05 -2.23
C LYS A 566 -10.27 28.84 -2.58
N MET A 567 -11.31 28.72 -1.76
CA MET A 567 -12.54 29.51 -1.93
C MET A 567 -12.29 31.01 -1.71
N GLN A 568 -11.47 31.36 -0.70
CA GLN A 568 -11.06 32.75 -0.46
C GLN A 568 -10.32 33.32 -1.67
N GLU A 569 -9.39 32.56 -2.25
CA GLU A 569 -8.67 32.97 -3.46
C GLU A 569 -9.62 33.15 -4.65
N ALA A 570 -10.50 32.19 -4.92
CA ALA A 570 -11.47 32.26 -6.02
C ALA A 570 -12.39 33.49 -5.90
N ALA A 571 -12.91 33.76 -4.70
CA ALA A 571 -13.69 34.96 -4.43
C ALA A 571 -12.89 36.25 -4.66
N ALA A 572 -11.62 36.29 -4.24
CA ALA A 572 -10.74 37.43 -4.47
C ALA A 572 -10.47 37.66 -5.97
N VAL A 573 -10.28 36.59 -6.75
CA VAL A 573 -10.13 36.66 -8.21
C VAL A 573 -11.38 37.31 -8.82
N ILE A 574 -12.57 36.79 -8.55
CA ILE A 574 -13.83 37.31 -9.10
C ILE A 574 -13.98 38.79 -8.77
N LEU A 575 -13.79 39.17 -7.49
CA LEU A 575 -13.92 40.56 -7.07
C LEU A 575 -12.91 41.47 -7.76
N SER A 576 -11.66 41.03 -7.95
CA SER A 576 -10.65 41.80 -8.66
C SER A 576 -11.04 42.07 -10.13
N GLN A 577 -11.69 41.10 -10.79
CA GLN A 577 -12.10 41.24 -12.19
C GLN A 577 -13.36 42.09 -12.34
N LEU A 578 -14.33 41.94 -11.43
CA LEU A 578 -15.64 42.58 -11.57
C LEU A 578 -15.72 43.95 -10.90
N CYS A 579 -14.90 44.26 -9.88
CA CYS A 579 -14.90 45.57 -9.23
C CYS A 579 -14.10 46.64 -9.99
N ASP A 580 -13.69 46.39 -11.23
CA ASP A 580 -13.04 47.38 -12.09
C ASP A 580 -13.98 48.60 -12.31
N PRO A 581 -13.51 49.85 -12.08
CA PRO A 581 -14.31 51.05 -12.29
C PRO A 581 -14.79 51.26 -13.73
N ALA A 582 -14.15 50.61 -14.71
CA ALA A 582 -14.59 50.61 -16.10
C ALA A 582 -15.85 49.76 -16.33
N LEU A 583 -16.06 48.74 -15.48
CA LEU A 583 -17.13 47.75 -15.63
C LEU A 583 -18.28 47.97 -14.64
N THR A 584 -17.97 48.33 -13.40
CA THR A 584 -18.96 48.42 -12.32
C THR A 584 -19.21 49.86 -11.90
N GLN A 585 -20.50 50.22 -11.80
CA GLN A 585 -20.91 51.56 -11.38
C GLN A 585 -20.43 51.88 -9.95
N PRO A 586 -19.98 53.12 -9.69
CA PRO A 586 -19.48 53.51 -8.37
C PRO A 586 -20.48 53.29 -7.21
N SER A 587 -21.79 53.36 -7.47
CA SER A 587 -22.85 53.08 -6.48
C SER A 587 -22.82 51.63 -5.98
N THR A 588 -22.53 50.67 -6.86
CA THR A 588 -22.41 49.25 -6.52
C THR A 588 -21.16 49.02 -5.67
N LEU A 589 -20.02 49.62 -6.04
CA LEU A 589 -18.77 49.54 -5.25
C LEU A 589 -18.96 50.10 -3.83
N VAL A 590 -19.69 51.23 -3.70
CA VAL A 590 -20.06 51.81 -2.40
C VAL A 590 -20.95 50.88 -1.59
N THR A 591 -21.86 50.16 -2.24
CA THR A 591 -22.73 49.17 -1.56
C THR A 591 -21.91 48.02 -0.99
N LEU A 592 -20.97 47.46 -1.75
CA LEU A 592 -20.07 46.41 -1.27
C LEU A 592 -19.17 46.91 -0.13
N ALA A 593 -18.67 48.14 -0.23
CA ALA A 593 -17.89 48.75 0.84
C ALA A 593 -18.70 48.94 2.13
N ARG A 594 -20.00 49.28 2.03
CA ARG A 594 -20.90 49.35 3.21
C ARG A 594 -21.09 48.00 3.88
N GLN A 595 -21.08 46.91 3.10
CA GLN A 595 -21.18 45.53 3.60
C GLN A 595 -19.85 45.01 4.21
N GLY A 596 -18.78 45.80 4.16
CA GLY A 596 -17.50 45.53 4.82
C GLY A 596 -16.39 45.03 3.91
N LEU A 597 -16.56 45.07 2.57
CA LEU A 597 -15.58 44.52 1.63
C LEU A 597 -14.17 45.06 1.84
N ILE A 598 -14.00 46.38 1.99
CA ILE A 598 -12.66 46.98 2.16
C ILE A 598 -11.95 46.45 3.41
N SER A 599 -12.67 46.30 4.52
CA SER A 599 -12.09 45.77 5.76
C SER A 599 -11.63 44.32 5.57
N ASN A 600 -12.44 43.49 4.91
CA ASN A 600 -12.07 42.10 4.61
C ASN A 600 -10.84 42.03 3.69
N LEU A 601 -10.76 42.90 2.66
CA LEU A 601 -9.61 42.94 1.76
C LEU A 601 -8.33 43.30 2.52
N VAL A 602 -8.40 44.24 3.46
CA VAL A 602 -7.26 44.62 4.33
C VAL A 602 -6.84 43.47 5.24
N GLU A 603 -7.79 42.73 5.79
CA GLU A 603 -7.52 41.54 6.61
C GLU A 603 -6.77 40.45 5.81
N ILE A 604 -7.14 40.21 4.54
CA ILE A 604 -6.54 39.16 3.72
C ILE A 604 -5.03 39.36 3.50
N PHE A 605 -4.60 40.55 3.08
CA PHE A 605 -3.16 40.76 2.83
C PHE A 605 -2.36 41.08 4.08
N SER A 606 -3.01 41.42 5.19
CA SER A 606 -2.34 41.54 6.50
C SER A 606 -2.24 40.19 7.23
N SER A 607 -3.06 39.20 6.87
CA SER A 607 -2.99 37.85 7.44
C SER A 607 -1.76 37.08 6.95
N THR A 608 -1.14 36.32 7.85
CA THR A 608 -0.12 35.33 7.50
C THR A 608 -0.70 34.05 6.90
N SER A 609 -2.00 33.79 7.10
CA SER A 609 -2.67 32.56 6.66
C SER A 609 -3.14 32.60 5.20
N SER A 610 -3.34 33.77 4.59
CA SER A 610 -3.86 33.88 3.21
C SER A 610 -2.79 33.57 2.15
N THR A 611 -3.21 32.94 1.04
CA THR A 611 -2.32 32.60 -0.08
C THR A 611 -1.78 33.86 -0.77
N GLU A 612 -0.57 33.79 -1.34
CA GLU A 612 0.03 34.93 -2.05
C GLU A 612 -0.89 35.46 -3.16
N ARG A 613 -1.53 34.54 -3.92
CA ARG A 613 -2.49 34.90 -4.97
C ARG A 613 -3.72 35.61 -4.42
N ALA A 614 -4.28 35.16 -3.29
CA ALA A 614 -5.38 35.85 -2.65
C ALA A 614 -4.99 37.27 -2.20
N LYS A 615 -3.77 37.46 -1.67
CA LYS A 615 -3.23 38.78 -1.33
C LYS A 615 -3.12 39.67 -2.56
N TYR A 616 -2.55 39.16 -3.65
CA TYR A 616 -2.42 39.89 -4.92
C TYR A 616 -3.76 40.41 -5.44
N TYR A 617 -4.79 39.55 -5.50
CA TYR A 617 -6.11 39.95 -6.00
C TYR A 617 -6.86 40.87 -5.03
N ALA A 618 -6.66 40.70 -3.72
CA ALA A 618 -7.23 41.61 -2.73
C ALA A 618 -6.66 43.03 -2.84
N ILE A 619 -5.34 43.13 -3.01
CA ILE A 619 -4.64 44.40 -3.24
C ILE A 619 -5.10 45.03 -4.56
N THR A 620 -5.22 44.24 -5.63
CA THR A 620 -5.75 44.70 -6.93
C THR A 620 -7.13 45.33 -6.79
N THR A 621 -8.04 44.67 -6.08
CA THR A 621 -9.40 45.18 -5.82
C THR A 621 -9.38 46.49 -5.04
N LEU A 622 -8.46 46.65 -4.06
CA LEU A 622 -8.27 47.93 -3.38
C LEU A 622 -7.75 49.04 -4.29
N GLY A 623 -6.92 48.71 -5.28
CA GLY A 623 -6.49 49.64 -6.32
C GLY A 623 -7.67 50.24 -7.08
N HIS A 624 -8.60 49.39 -7.51
CA HIS A 624 -9.84 49.80 -8.18
C HIS A 624 -10.66 50.78 -7.33
N PHE A 625 -10.77 50.51 -6.04
CA PHE A 625 -11.45 51.39 -5.08
C PHE A 625 -10.75 52.73 -4.85
N SER A 626 -9.43 52.70 -4.72
CA SER A 626 -8.62 53.91 -4.55
C SER A 626 -8.73 54.84 -5.77
N ALA A 627 -8.73 54.28 -6.99
CA ALA A 627 -8.91 55.04 -8.22
C ALA A 627 -10.28 55.75 -8.32
N CYS A 628 -11.31 55.22 -7.66
CA CYS A 628 -12.65 55.83 -7.57
C CYS A 628 -12.74 56.94 -6.51
N THR A 629 -11.91 56.90 -5.46
CA THR A 629 -12.03 57.80 -4.30
C THR A 629 -12.08 59.29 -4.67
N PRO A 630 -11.24 59.82 -5.58
CA PRO A 630 -11.26 61.24 -5.93
C PRO A 630 -12.57 61.70 -6.56
N ARG A 631 -13.24 60.84 -7.34
CA ARG A 631 -14.53 61.13 -7.98
C ARG A 631 -15.68 61.12 -6.96
N LEU A 632 -15.59 60.27 -5.94
CA LEU A 632 -16.60 60.11 -4.89
C LEU A 632 -16.45 61.12 -3.73
N THR A 633 -15.34 61.87 -3.70
CA THR A 633 -15.08 62.82 -2.62
C THR A 633 -15.75 64.15 -2.91
N GLU A 634 -16.86 64.43 -2.21
CA GLU A 634 -17.49 65.76 -2.24
C GLU A 634 -16.53 66.83 -1.68
N ARG A 635 -16.24 67.85 -2.49
CA ARG A 635 -15.46 69.02 -2.07
C ARG A 635 -16.35 69.95 -1.26
N GLN A 636 -15.83 70.41 -0.12
CA GLN A 636 -16.52 71.46 0.62
C GLN A 636 -16.47 72.78 -0.15
N SER A 637 -17.61 73.45 -0.25
CA SER A 637 -17.66 74.84 -0.74
C SER A 637 -16.85 75.75 0.19
N LEU A 638 -16.28 76.82 -0.36
CA LEU A 638 -15.49 77.82 0.39
C LEU A 638 -16.27 78.36 1.61
N LEU A 639 -17.60 78.45 1.51
CA LEU A 639 -18.51 78.81 2.61
C LEU A 639 -18.50 77.82 3.78
N LYS A 640 -18.44 76.50 3.52
CA LYS A 640 -18.38 75.47 4.56
C LYS A 640 -17.00 75.40 5.23
N GLN A 641 -15.94 75.73 4.50
CA GLN A 641 -14.59 75.86 5.05
C GLN A 641 -14.49 77.08 5.99
N LEU A 642 -15.11 78.20 5.62
CA LEU A 642 -15.27 79.40 6.46
C LEU A 642 -16.10 79.13 7.73
N LEU A 643 -17.19 78.37 7.63
CA LEU A 643 -18.01 77.99 8.79
C LEU A 643 -17.29 77.02 9.75
N ALA A 644 -16.38 76.18 9.25
CA ALA A 644 -15.51 75.36 10.08
C ALA A 644 -14.42 76.20 10.78
N TRP A 645 -13.92 77.26 10.12
CA TRP A 645 -13.00 78.25 10.71
C TRP A 645 -13.67 79.06 11.83
N LEU A 646 -14.98 79.33 11.70
CA LEU A 646 -15.83 79.92 12.75
C LEU A 646 -16.18 78.94 13.90
N GLY A 647 -15.58 77.75 13.95
CA GLY A 647 -15.65 76.84 15.10
C GLY A 647 -16.95 76.04 15.25
N MET A 648 -17.88 76.11 14.29
CA MET A 648 -19.23 75.58 14.50
C MET A 648 -19.38 74.06 14.27
N LYS A 649 -18.46 73.38 13.53
CA LYS A 649 -18.33 71.90 13.49
C LYS A 649 -16.90 71.47 13.07
N LYS A 650 -16.19 70.69 13.90
CA LYS A 650 -14.92 70.02 13.53
C LYS A 650 -15.22 68.78 12.70
N PHE A 651 -14.87 68.79 11.41
CA PHE A 651 -14.92 67.60 10.56
C PHE A 651 -13.51 67.10 10.29
N LYS A 652 -13.27 65.79 10.45
CA LYS A 652 -11.98 65.18 10.08
C LYS A 652 -11.90 65.11 8.54
N ILE A 653 -11.00 65.90 7.97
CA ILE A 653 -10.75 65.95 6.52
C ILE A 653 -9.69 64.90 6.19
N CYS A 654 -9.85 64.21 5.06
CA CYS A 654 -8.85 63.25 4.61
C CYS A 654 -7.54 63.96 4.24
N ASN A 655 -6.42 63.46 4.78
CA ASN A 655 -5.09 64.01 4.56
C ASN A 655 -4.65 64.01 3.09
N VAL A 656 -5.23 63.14 2.25
CA VAL A 656 -4.89 63.02 0.82
C VAL A 656 -5.92 63.67 -0.09
N HIS A 657 -7.22 63.47 0.16
CA HIS A 657 -8.28 63.88 -0.78
C HIS A 657 -8.94 65.23 -0.45
N SER A 658 -8.67 65.86 0.71
CA SER A 658 -9.25 67.16 1.16
C SER A 658 -10.79 67.23 1.13
N GLY A 659 -11.47 66.10 1.23
CA GLY A 659 -12.90 66.03 1.49
C GLY A 659 -13.21 65.04 2.61
N LYS A 660 -14.50 64.82 2.86
CA LYS A 660 -14.98 63.83 3.83
C LYS A 660 -14.86 62.44 3.23
N CYS A 661 -13.76 61.76 3.54
CA CYS A 661 -13.59 60.37 3.13
C CYS A 661 -14.13 59.40 4.18
N SER A 662 -14.52 58.22 3.73
CA SER A 662 -14.83 57.08 4.59
C SER A 662 -14.61 55.78 3.84
N ILE A 663 -14.38 54.71 4.59
CA ILE A 663 -14.32 53.34 4.06
C ILE A 663 -15.63 53.02 3.32
N LYS A 664 -16.78 53.30 3.93
CA LYS A 664 -18.11 52.92 3.42
C LYS A 664 -18.68 53.80 2.32
N GLY A 665 -18.18 55.03 2.15
CA GLY A 665 -18.80 56.04 1.29
C GLY A 665 -17.93 56.48 0.12
N THR A 666 -16.64 56.66 0.35
CA THR A 666 -15.70 57.15 -0.68
C THR A 666 -14.66 56.13 -1.05
N LEU A 667 -14.73 54.91 -0.51
CA LEU A 667 -13.81 53.81 -0.79
C LEU A 667 -12.34 54.10 -0.42
N CYS A 668 -12.12 55.02 0.52
CA CYS A 668 -10.79 55.59 0.77
C CYS A 668 -9.87 54.60 1.50
N ILE A 669 -8.80 54.16 0.82
CA ILE A 669 -7.80 53.23 1.38
C ILE A 669 -6.95 53.84 2.51
N VAL A 670 -6.87 55.18 2.58
CA VAL A 670 -6.18 55.89 3.66
C VAL A 670 -6.95 55.77 4.97
N GLU A 671 -8.27 55.95 4.93
CA GLU A 671 -9.13 55.77 6.11
C GLU A 671 -9.27 54.29 6.50
N ALA A 672 -9.07 53.38 5.54
CA ALA A 672 -9.03 51.94 5.79
C ALA A 672 -7.76 51.46 6.52
N GLY A 673 -6.75 52.33 6.70
CA GLY A 673 -5.47 51.94 7.29
C GLY A 673 -4.64 51.00 6.39
N ALA A 674 -4.94 50.91 5.10
CA ALA A 674 -4.26 50.00 4.18
C ALA A 674 -2.83 50.45 3.84
N VAL A 675 -2.57 51.76 3.81
CA VAL A 675 -1.30 52.32 3.31
C VAL A 675 -0.06 51.84 4.09
N PRO A 676 -0.02 51.86 5.43
CA PRO A 676 1.15 51.34 6.16
C PRO A 676 1.41 49.85 5.90
N LEU A 677 0.34 49.05 5.77
CA LEU A 677 0.43 47.62 5.51
C LEU A 677 0.95 47.33 4.10
N LEU A 678 0.51 48.08 3.10
CA LEU A 678 1.04 47.99 1.72
C LEU A 678 2.52 48.35 1.67
N ILE A 679 2.97 49.36 2.43
CA ILE A 679 4.39 49.76 2.50
C ILE A 679 5.22 48.66 3.18
N HIS A 680 4.66 47.99 4.19
CA HIS A 680 5.30 46.84 4.83
C HIS A 680 5.51 45.68 3.84
N LEU A 681 4.49 45.32 3.07
CA LEU A 681 4.59 44.30 2.01
C LEU A 681 5.63 44.65 0.94
N ILE A 682 5.71 45.94 0.56
CA ILE A 682 6.77 46.42 -0.34
C ILE A 682 8.15 46.16 0.29
N LYS A 683 8.34 46.49 1.56
CA LYS A 683 9.64 46.34 2.24
C LYS A 683 10.12 44.88 2.26
N GLU A 684 9.22 43.92 2.52
CA GLU A 684 9.50 42.49 2.43
C GLU A 684 10.01 42.13 1.02
N GLY A 685 9.30 42.59 -0.02
CA GLY A 685 9.69 42.50 -1.43
C GLY A 685 9.68 41.07 -2.00
N GLY A 686 9.89 40.95 -3.32
CA GLY A 686 10.03 39.64 -3.99
C GLY A 686 8.74 38.86 -4.25
N SER A 687 7.56 39.45 -4.02
CA SER A 687 6.25 38.85 -4.32
C SER A 687 5.46 39.68 -5.34
N GLN A 688 4.52 39.05 -6.05
CA GLN A 688 3.60 39.75 -6.96
C GLN A 688 2.70 40.74 -6.18
N SER A 689 2.37 40.40 -4.95
CA SER A 689 1.65 41.27 -4.01
C SER A 689 2.43 42.55 -3.67
N ALA A 690 3.75 42.48 -3.50
CA ALA A 690 4.60 43.65 -3.28
C ALA A 690 4.64 44.55 -4.53
N GLU A 691 4.71 43.94 -5.71
CA GLU A 691 4.62 44.65 -6.99
C GLU A 691 3.29 45.41 -7.09
N GLN A 692 2.17 44.72 -6.86
CA GLN A 692 0.84 45.31 -6.94
C GLN A 692 0.61 46.40 -5.89
N SER A 693 1.22 46.29 -4.72
CA SER A 693 1.15 47.30 -3.66
C SER A 693 1.69 48.66 -4.13
N VAL A 694 2.77 48.68 -4.93
CA VAL A 694 3.31 49.94 -5.47
C VAL A 694 2.30 50.61 -6.42
N ASP A 695 1.64 49.84 -7.28
CA ASP A 695 0.64 50.35 -8.23
C ASP A 695 -0.60 50.91 -7.49
N VAL A 696 -1.05 50.23 -6.44
CA VAL A 696 -2.16 50.73 -5.61
C VAL A 696 -1.79 52.04 -4.92
N LEU A 697 -0.60 52.15 -4.35
CA LEU A 697 -0.16 53.40 -3.73
C LEU A 697 0.00 54.53 -4.75
N LYS A 698 0.31 54.21 -6.01
CA LYS A 698 0.44 55.18 -7.10
C LYS A 698 -0.88 55.92 -7.38
N THR A 699 -2.02 55.24 -7.19
CA THR A 699 -3.35 55.86 -7.35
C THR A 699 -3.55 57.11 -6.46
N LEU A 700 -2.87 57.19 -5.30
CA LEU A 700 -2.94 58.34 -4.40
C LEU A 700 -2.20 59.58 -4.94
N VAL A 701 -1.28 59.37 -5.88
CA VAL A 701 -0.40 60.41 -6.44
C VAL A 701 -0.60 60.67 -7.93
N ASP A 702 -1.43 59.88 -8.62
CA ASP A 702 -1.74 60.04 -10.05
C ASP A 702 -2.63 61.27 -10.34
N HIS A 703 -3.51 61.64 -9.41
CA HIS A 703 -4.39 62.80 -9.59
C HIS A 703 -3.67 64.11 -9.25
N LYS A 704 -3.56 65.03 -10.22
CA LYS A 704 -2.83 66.31 -10.09
C LYS A 704 -3.18 67.10 -8.81
N GLU A 705 -4.46 67.12 -8.44
CA GLU A 705 -4.93 67.93 -7.31
C GLU A 705 -4.58 67.32 -5.95
N SER A 706 -4.51 65.99 -5.83
CA SER A 706 -4.14 65.29 -4.59
C SER A 706 -2.67 64.87 -4.56
N GLN A 707 -1.95 64.92 -5.68
CA GLN A 707 -0.58 64.43 -5.82
C GLN A 707 0.36 64.93 -4.72
N SER A 708 0.39 66.24 -4.47
CA SER A 708 1.26 66.82 -3.46
C SER A 708 0.98 66.27 -2.06
N ARG A 709 -0.30 66.14 -1.69
CA ARG A 709 -0.74 65.62 -0.40
C ARG A 709 -0.57 64.09 -0.28
N GLY A 710 -0.78 63.38 -1.39
CA GLY A 710 -0.52 61.94 -1.49
C GLY A 710 0.95 61.62 -1.25
N VAL A 711 1.86 62.35 -1.91
CA VAL A 711 3.31 62.20 -1.67
C VAL A 711 3.64 62.52 -0.21
N ASP A 712 3.10 63.60 0.36
CA ASP A 712 3.34 63.96 1.76
C ASP A 712 2.94 62.84 2.72
N PHE A 713 1.78 62.23 2.47
CA PHE A 713 1.27 61.12 3.26
C PHE A 713 2.14 59.87 3.10
N LEU A 714 2.56 59.51 1.89
CA LEU A 714 3.40 58.34 1.64
C LEU A 714 4.81 58.50 2.25
N VAL A 715 5.43 59.67 2.12
CA VAL A 715 6.75 59.95 2.73
C VAL A 715 6.68 59.90 4.25
N LYS A 716 5.59 60.41 4.85
CA LYS A 716 5.36 60.29 6.30
C LYS A 716 5.26 58.83 6.78
N ASN A 717 4.82 57.92 5.91
CA ASN A 717 4.75 56.48 6.19
C ASN A 717 5.98 55.70 5.67
N GLU A 718 7.13 56.38 5.50
CA GLU A 718 8.41 55.74 5.16
C GLU A 718 8.44 55.00 3.81
N ILE A 719 7.71 55.49 2.79
CA ILE A 719 7.74 54.87 1.45
C ILE A 719 9.15 54.86 0.83
N ILE A 720 9.95 55.92 0.99
CA ILE A 720 11.23 56.07 0.27
C ILE A 720 12.24 54.97 0.68
N PRO A 721 12.51 54.72 1.98
CA PRO A 721 13.34 53.59 2.39
C PRO A 721 12.87 52.24 1.84
N SER A 722 11.55 52.00 1.86
CA SER A 722 10.96 50.75 1.36
C SER A 722 11.11 50.59 -0.16
N LEU A 723 11.03 51.68 -0.93
CA LEU A 723 11.31 51.64 -2.37
C LEU A 723 12.80 51.41 -2.66
N VAL A 724 13.69 52.02 -1.87
CA VAL A 724 15.15 51.82 -2.01
C VAL A 724 15.54 50.37 -1.76
N SER A 725 14.92 49.70 -0.78
CA SER A 725 15.25 48.32 -0.41
C SER A 725 14.80 47.28 -1.44
N ILE A 726 13.83 47.59 -2.31
CA ILE A 726 13.35 46.65 -3.34
C ILE A 726 14.04 46.78 -4.69
N VAL A 727 14.82 47.86 -4.92
CA VAL A 727 15.54 48.04 -6.18
C VAL A 727 16.46 46.84 -6.42
N GLY A 728 16.37 46.22 -7.59
CA GLY A 728 17.12 45.03 -7.99
C GLY A 728 16.62 43.69 -7.42
N LYS A 729 15.49 43.66 -6.69
CA LYS A 729 14.84 42.39 -6.30
C LYS A 729 14.07 41.74 -7.46
N SER A 730 13.40 42.54 -8.30
CA SER A 730 12.83 42.11 -9.58
C SER A 730 12.92 43.26 -10.60
N SER A 731 12.92 42.95 -11.90
CA SER A 731 12.92 43.98 -12.95
C SER A 731 11.68 44.88 -12.88
N LEU A 732 10.51 44.27 -12.64
CA LEU A 732 9.23 44.97 -12.55
C LEU A 732 9.12 45.81 -11.26
N LEU A 733 9.54 45.30 -10.09
CA LEU A 733 9.64 46.10 -8.86
C LEU A 733 10.58 47.29 -9.03
N THR A 734 11.71 47.07 -9.72
CA THR A 734 12.70 48.12 -9.97
C THR A 734 12.11 49.24 -10.81
N GLU A 735 11.36 48.89 -11.86
CA GLU A 735 10.66 49.84 -12.70
C GLU A 735 9.58 50.62 -11.93
N ARG A 736 8.70 49.91 -11.21
CA ARG A 736 7.64 50.53 -10.39
C ARG A 736 8.21 51.43 -9.31
N ALA A 737 9.30 51.02 -8.66
CA ALA A 737 10.02 51.82 -7.66
C ALA A 737 10.63 53.07 -8.27
N ALA A 738 11.27 52.97 -9.44
CA ALA A 738 11.82 54.13 -10.15
C ALA A 738 10.73 55.12 -10.55
N SER A 739 9.60 54.64 -11.07
CA SER A 739 8.45 55.47 -11.42
C SER A 739 7.88 56.20 -10.19
N MET A 740 7.74 55.52 -9.06
CA MET A 740 7.26 56.16 -7.83
C MET A 740 8.27 57.18 -7.27
N MET A 741 9.57 56.88 -7.29
CA MET A 741 10.61 57.82 -6.86
C MET A 741 10.67 59.07 -7.75
N GLU A 742 10.46 58.93 -9.06
CA GLU A 742 10.36 60.07 -9.99
C GLU A 742 9.24 61.03 -9.57
N ILE A 743 8.04 60.50 -9.30
CA ILE A 743 6.89 61.29 -8.83
C ILE A 743 7.20 61.98 -7.50
N ILE A 744 7.83 61.28 -6.55
CA ILE A 744 8.18 61.83 -5.24
C ILE A 744 9.19 62.98 -5.38
N PHE A 745 10.29 62.77 -6.11
CA PHE A 745 11.37 63.76 -6.24
C PHE A 745 11.03 64.93 -7.15
N ARG A 746 9.96 64.84 -7.95
CA ARG A 746 9.37 65.98 -8.64
C ARG A 746 9.05 67.11 -7.66
N ILE A 747 8.61 66.79 -6.43
CA ILE A 747 8.32 67.78 -5.39
C ILE A 747 9.62 68.24 -4.70
N LYS A 748 9.90 69.55 -4.78
CA LYS A 748 11.18 70.15 -4.33
C LYS A 748 11.54 69.85 -2.86
N ARG A 749 10.57 69.80 -1.96
CA ARG A 749 10.78 69.59 -0.51
C ARG A 749 11.37 68.21 -0.18
N TYR A 750 11.21 67.21 -1.03
CA TYR A 750 11.70 65.85 -0.78
C TYR A 750 13.10 65.58 -1.36
N ARG A 751 13.77 66.62 -1.85
CA ARG A 751 15.13 66.56 -2.40
C ARG A 751 16.23 66.73 -1.32
N GLU A 752 15.85 66.65 -0.05
CA GLU A 752 16.72 66.82 1.13
C GLU A 752 17.76 65.68 1.30
N GLU A 753 18.84 65.95 2.05
CA GLU A 753 19.94 64.99 2.26
C GLU A 753 19.50 63.66 2.87
N ARG A 754 18.50 63.68 3.77
CA ARG A 754 18.00 62.48 4.49
C ARG A 754 17.65 61.33 3.54
N TYR A 755 17.03 61.63 2.40
CA TYR A 755 16.59 60.63 1.43
C TYR A 755 17.49 60.59 0.19
N SER A 756 18.14 61.70 -0.15
CA SER A 756 18.91 61.88 -1.39
C SER A 756 20.05 60.88 -1.53
N LYS A 757 20.83 60.58 -0.48
CA LYS A 757 22.03 59.71 -0.60
C LYS A 757 21.67 58.27 -0.99
N ALA A 758 20.78 57.64 -0.24
CA ALA A 758 20.36 56.26 -0.48
C ALA A 758 19.56 56.11 -1.79
N ALA A 759 18.67 57.06 -2.09
CA ALA A 759 17.92 57.06 -3.34
C ALA A 759 18.82 57.27 -4.56
N THR A 760 19.82 58.15 -4.49
CA THR A 760 20.78 58.37 -5.60
C THR A 760 21.56 57.10 -5.94
N ILE A 761 22.06 56.39 -4.92
CA ILE A 761 22.80 55.13 -5.12
C ILE A 761 21.91 54.10 -5.80
N SER A 762 20.68 53.91 -5.30
CA SER A 762 19.74 52.97 -5.91
C SER A 762 19.33 53.37 -7.33
N LEU A 763 19.01 54.64 -7.60
CA LEU A 763 18.65 55.11 -8.94
C LEU A 763 19.81 55.01 -9.94
N ALA A 764 21.05 55.29 -9.51
CA ALA A 764 22.24 55.13 -10.35
C ALA A 764 22.47 53.65 -10.72
N ARG A 765 22.20 52.73 -9.79
CA ARG A 765 22.22 51.29 -10.09
C ARG A 765 21.19 50.90 -11.16
N ILE A 766 19.99 51.48 -11.12
CA ILE A 766 18.95 51.23 -12.14
C ILE A 766 19.42 51.65 -13.54
N LEU A 767 20.19 52.73 -13.68
CA LEU A 767 20.73 53.15 -14.98
C LEU A 767 21.60 52.07 -15.64
N GLY A 768 22.33 51.29 -14.84
CA GLY A 768 23.17 50.20 -15.32
C GLY A 768 22.44 48.87 -15.53
N THR A 769 21.42 48.56 -14.71
CA THR A 769 20.84 47.21 -14.63
C THR A 769 19.33 47.12 -14.92
N GLY A 770 18.65 48.25 -15.16
CA GLY A 770 17.18 48.32 -15.29
C GLY A 770 16.64 48.20 -16.72
N SER A 771 15.32 47.98 -16.84
CA SER A 771 14.57 48.06 -18.10
C SER A 771 14.66 49.45 -18.74
N ALA A 772 14.33 49.59 -20.03
CA ALA A 772 14.35 50.89 -20.70
C ALA A 772 13.48 51.94 -19.96
N ASP A 773 12.30 51.54 -19.51
CA ASP A 773 11.39 52.42 -18.76
C ASP A 773 11.89 52.71 -17.34
N ALA A 774 12.46 51.71 -16.66
CA ALA A 774 13.10 51.93 -15.36
C ALA A 774 14.28 52.91 -15.46
N ARG A 775 15.12 52.79 -16.51
CA ARG A 775 16.24 53.70 -16.77
C ARG A 775 15.75 55.11 -17.09
N ARG A 776 14.69 55.25 -17.88
CA ARG A 776 14.06 56.55 -18.19
C ARG A 776 13.56 57.21 -16.90
N ALA A 777 12.77 56.51 -16.09
CA ALA A 777 12.27 57.03 -14.82
C ALA A 777 13.41 57.37 -13.83
N ALA A 778 14.43 56.52 -13.75
CA ALA A 778 15.58 56.75 -12.87
C ALA A 778 16.42 57.96 -13.29
N SER A 779 16.62 58.16 -14.60
CA SER A 779 17.30 59.34 -15.14
C SER A 779 16.56 60.63 -14.76
N ILE A 780 15.23 60.67 -14.94
CA ILE A 780 14.40 61.82 -14.58
C ILE A 780 14.44 62.09 -13.06
N ALA A 781 14.35 61.04 -12.25
CA ALA A 781 14.47 61.17 -10.79
C ALA A 781 15.84 61.75 -10.37
N LEU A 782 16.93 61.31 -10.99
CA LEU A 782 18.29 61.82 -10.73
C LEU A 782 18.47 63.28 -11.19
N MET A 783 17.83 63.67 -12.31
CA MET A 783 17.78 65.07 -12.75
C MET A 783 17.09 65.94 -11.69
N HIS A 784 15.97 65.48 -11.12
CA HIS A 784 15.29 66.21 -10.04
C HIS A 784 16.17 66.38 -8.80
N LEU A 785 16.96 65.35 -8.46
CA LEU A 785 17.93 65.37 -7.35
C LEU A 785 19.22 66.17 -7.67
N LYS A 786 19.39 66.69 -8.90
CA LYS A 786 20.59 67.41 -9.36
C LYS A 786 21.89 66.59 -9.22
N LYS A 787 21.82 65.26 -9.31
CA LYS A 787 22.94 64.33 -9.07
C LYS A 787 23.28 63.44 -10.29
N VAL A 788 23.05 63.96 -11.50
CA VAL A 788 23.38 63.24 -12.74
C VAL A 788 24.86 62.80 -12.73
N PRO A 789 25.18 61.50 -12.90
CA PRO A 789 26.55 61.06 -13.08
C PRO A 789 27.11 61.68 -14.38
N ARG A 790 28.18 62.47 -14.28
CA ARG A 790 28.91 62.95 -15.46
C ARG A 790 29.58 61.73 -16.13
N GLY A 791 28.95 61.14 -17.15
CA GLY A 791 29.60 60.09 -17.94
C GLY A 791 28.74 59.02 -18.65
N THR A 792 27.42 59.15 -18.78
CA THR A 792 26.62 58.18 -19.57
C THR A 792 25.91 58.87 -20.72
N SER A 793 26.23 58.47 -21.96
CA SER A 793 25.69 58.97 -23.24
C SER A 793 24.25 58.53 -23.48
N TYR A 794 23.31 58.91 -22.62
CA TYR A 794 21.89 58.63 -22.80
C TYR A 794 21.10 59.94 -22.81
N ASP A 795 20.74 60.39 -24.01
CA ASP A 795 19.84 61.53 -24.22
C ASP A 795 18.38 61.06 -24.06
N PRO A 796 17.61 61.56 -23.08
CA PRO A 796 16.26 61.06 -22.81
C PRO A 796 15.22 61.47 -23.86
N PHE A 797 15.56 62.30 -24.86
CA PHE A 797 14.61 62.89 -25.80
C PHE A 797 14.60 62.28 -27.21
N THR A 798 15.40 61.26 -27.52
CA THR A 798 15.38 60.60 -28.83
C THR A 798 14.83 59.18 -28.75
N SER A 799 13.50 59.05 -28.75
CA SER A 799 12.83 57.82 -29.18
C SER A 799 11.46 58.12 -29.79
N THR A 800 11.46 58.78 -30.94
CA THR A 800 10.37 58.68 -31.92
C THR A 800 10.77 57.65 -32.97
N THR A 801 10.04 56.53 -32.97
CA THR A 801 9.71 55.69 -34.14
C THR A 801 10.83 55.30 -35.10
N THR A 802 11.24 54.03 -35.06
CA THR A 802 11.39 53.20 -36.27
C THR A 802 11.52 51.71 -35.89
N THR A 803 10.78 50.89 -36.63
CA THR A 803 10.58 49.42 -36.61
C THR A 803 9.88 48.81 -35.40
#